data_AF-A0A543E9C8-F1
#
_entry.id   AF-A0A543E9C8-F1
#
_cell.length_a   1.000
_cell.length_b   1.000
_cell.length_c   1.000
_cell.angle_alpha   90.00
_cell.angle_beta   90.00
_cell.angle_gamma   90.00
#
_symmetry.space_group_name_H-M   'P 1'
#
loop_
_entity.id
_entity.type
_entity.pdbx_description
1 polymer ?
#
loop_
_entity_poly.entity_id
_entity_poly.type
_entity_poly.pdbx_seq_one_letter_code
_entity_poly.pdbx_strand_id
1 'polypeptide(L)'
;MKYNTRNIGIIAHVDAGKTTLSERLLYYTGLIHKIGNVDDGNTTMDKDIQERNRGITISSAAVSTQWKKDDNVYNINIIDTPGHIDFAVEVERSLRVLDSVVAVFCASSGVQPQTENVWFQAEKHGTSKICFINKMDRIGADFFAVLNEIKTKLNAVPLALQIPMGAENHFEGVIDLVKMKALYWTDENGETILEKEIPSASITEANEYRVKLIETLAECDETFFEIFMDTEHTITVEMVTEAIQRVCRTGSAVPVLCGSAFKNKGVQPLLDAIVTYLPAPDQLADLQGRDPRTEETVTLARNETVSFSGLVFKVVIDKHMGRLAMLRVYSGTIKSGDTILNVRTGESFRISRILQMQSDKTLSLEEARAGDIVALTGIKDAKTGDSLSSVEKPILLEAITIPIPVIRVSIEPQTNGDEKFFGLVLAKIQEEDPSLVVERDPQTGETLLSGLGELHLEVTLEKIRLNHGIEINQGKPKVSYREILTETKIHREKLSKQNGGSGQFADITFEIGPGNDHEHGLEFVNMIKGGVIPTEFIPSVEKGFREAMENGPLKGYPLENMKVTLLDGSFHAQDSAAFDFEIAAREGFKAAAKGCNPKLMEPVMQVEIQSIEEYTGAVTADINRRRGIITSIDEKSGRKIFAAEVPLASTFGYISDLRTLTSGRASISMKLSHYALVPDFIANTLIT
;
A
#
# COMPACT_ATOMS: atom_id res chain seq x y z
N MET A 1 -10.85 -5.23 36.30
CA MET A 1 -10.22 -6.50 35.92
C MET A 1 -9.06 -6.16 35.01
N LYS A 2 -7.83 -6.65 35.26
CA LYS A 2 -6.68 -6.39 34.38
C LYS A 2 -7.05 -6.87 32.96
N TYR A 3 -6.78 -6.06 31.94
CA TYR A 3 -7.07 -6.45 30.56
C TYR A 3 -6.16 -7.62 30.16
N ASN A 4 -6.72 -8.82 30.14
CA ASN A 4 -6.03 -10.00 29.62
C ASN A 4 -6.09 -10.07 28.08
N THR A 5 -6.22 -8.92 27.40
CA THR A 5 -6.31 -8.84 25.93
C THR A 5 -4.94 -8.60 25.32
N ARG A 6 -4.64 -9.28 24.21
CA ARG A 6 -3.46 -9.04 23.37
C ARG A 6 -3.91 -8.83 21.93
N ASN A 7 -3.62 -7.67 21.35
CA ASN A 7 -3.87 -7.40 19.93
C ASN A 7 -2.54 -7.53 19.19
N ILE A 8 -2.36 -8.68 18.52
CA ILE A 8 -1.11 -9.03 17.86
C ILE A 8 -1.26 -9.12 16.34
N GLY A 9 -0.27 -8.62 15.62
CA GLY A 9 -0.09 -8.93 14.20
C GLY A 9 0.98 -9.96 13.99
N ILE A 10 0.91 -10.72 12.91
CA ILE A 10 2.02 -11.59 12.50
C ILE A 10 2.62 -11.01 11.22
N ILE A 11 3.91 -10.68 11.27
CA ILE A 11 4.65 -10.07 10.15
C ILE A 11 5.78 -11.02 9.73
N ALA A 12 5.97 -11.20 8.43
CA ALA A 12 7.03 -12.06 7.92
C ALA A 12 7.31 -11.81 6.43
N HIS A 13 8.48 -12.22 5.97
CA HIS A 13 8.74 -12.38 4.55
C HIS A 13 7.90 -13.52 3.96
N VAL A 14 7.72 -13.50 2.64
CA VAL A 14 7.11 -14.61 1.89
C VAL A 14 7.86 -15.91 2.25
N ASP A 15 7.12 -17.01 2.43
CA ASP A 15 7.68 -18.30 2.82
C ASP A 15 8.43 -18.38 4.16
N ALA A 16 8.35 -17.38 5.05
CA ALA A 16 8.86 -17.52 6.42
C ALA A 16 7.98 -18.46 7.29
N GLY A 17 6.81 -18.86 6.78
CA GLY A 17 5.87 -19.76 7.47
C GLY A 17 4.88 -19.02 8.38
N LYS A 18 4.54 -17.76 8.03
CA LYS A 18 3.54 -16.93 8.72
C LYS A 18 2.19 -17.63 8.84
N THR A 19 1.58 -18.01 7.72
CA THR A 19 0.27 -18.68 7.69
C THR A 19 0.31 -20.00 8.47
N THR A 20 1.38 -20.79 8.29
CA THR A 20 1.56 -22.03 9.06
C THR A 20 1.57 -21.74 10.56
N LEU A 21 2.29 -20.71 11.01
CA LEU A 21 2.31 -20.31 12.41
C LEU A 21 0.92 -19.84 12.87
N SER A 22 0.23 -19.00 12.10
CA SER A 22 -1.14 -18.53 12.38
C SER A 22 -2.08 -19.71 12.63
N GLU A 23 -2.08 -20.72 11.74
CA GLU A 23 -2.89 -21.94 11.91
C GLU A 23 -2.54 -22.70 13.20
N ARG A 24 -1.25 -22.83 13.53
CA ARG A 24 -0.84 -23.50 14.78
C ARG A 24 -1.31 -22.74 16.02
N LEU A 25 -1.24 -21.41 16.01
CA LEU A 25 -1.77 -20.60 17.10
C LEU A 25 -3.28 -20.84 17.29
N LEU A 26 -4.05 -20.90 16.18
CA LEU A 26 -5.47 -21.22 16.24
C LEU A 26 -5.77 -22.65 16.71
N TYR A 27 -4.94 -23.63 16.30
CA TYR A 27 -5.11 -25.02 16.71
C TYR A 27 -4.87 -25.19 18.21
N TYR A 28 -3.74 -24.69 18.72
CA TYR A 28 -3.40 -24.86 20.14
C TYR A 28 -4.32 -24.07 21.07
N THR A 29 -4.85 -22.93 20.61
CA THR A 29 -5.89 -22.21 21.36
C THR A 29 -7.27 -22.90 21.33
N GLY A 30 -7.40 -23.99 20.56
CA GLY A 30 -8.63 -24.79 20.48
C GLY A 30 -9.72 -24.18 19.59
N LEU A 31 -9.43 -23.09 18.87
CA LEU A 31 -10.39 -22.46 17.95
C LEU A 31 -10.66 -23.36 16.74
N ILE A 32 -9.63 -24.06 16.26
CA ILE A 32 -9.75 -25.06 15.19
C ILE A 32 -9.39 -26.44 15.71
N HIS A 33 -10.15 -27.45 15.31
CA HIS A 33 -9.98 -28.84 15.75
C HIS A 33 -9.12 -29.67 14.78
N LYS A 34 -8.77 -29.12 13.63
CA LYS A 34 -7.90 -29.76 12.65
C LYS A 34 -6.85 -28.77 12.20
N ILE A 35 -5.65 -29.29 12.06
CA ILE A 35 -4.50 -28.58 11.55
C ILE A 35 -4.67 -28.38 10.04
N GLY A 36 -4.64 -27.13 9.59
CA GLY A 36 -4.51 -26.78 8.18
C GLY A 36 -3.05 -26.78 7.70
N ASN A 37 -2.86 -26.95 6.40
CA ASN A 37 -1.61 -26.87 5.67
C ASN A 37 -1.78 -25.97 4.44
N VAL A 38 -0.80 -25.11 4.19
CA VAL A 38 -0.79 -24.17 3.06
C VAL A 38 -0.73 -24.96 1.74
N ASP A 39 0.09 -26.01 1.68
CA ASP A 39 0.24 -26.84 0.47
C ASP A 39 -1.06 -27.56 0.08
N ASP A 40 -1.90 -27.86 1.07
CA ASP A 40 -3.19 -28.52 0.88
C ASP A 40 -4.36 -27.53 0.70
N GLY A 41 -4.08 -26.21 0.76
CA GLY A 41 -5.05 -25.13 0.56
C GLY A 41 -6.22 -25.11 1.56
N ASN A 42 -6.06 -25.74 2.73
CA ASN A 42 -7.12 -25.93 3.72
C ASN A 42 -6.93 -25.08 5.00
N THR A 43 -6.11 -24.03 4.91
CA THR A 43 -5.91 -23.06 6.00
C THR A 43 -7.19 -22.26 6.26
N THR A 44 -7.39 -21.92 7.52
CA THR A 44 -8.51 -21.17 8.09
C THR A 44 -8.39 -19.68 7.80
N MET A 45 -7.17 -19.14 7.83
CA MET A 45 -6.91 -17.71 7.64
C MET A 45 -6.99 -17.27 6.17
N ASP A 46 -6.56 -18.11 5.22
CA ASP A 46 -6.62 -17.80 3.78
C ASP A 46 -7.98 -18.25 3.22
N LYS A 47 -8.99 -17.39 3.38
CA LYS A 47 -10.34 -17.69 2.89
C LYS A 47 -10.53 -17.34 1.42
N ASP A 48 -9.73 -16.41 0.89
CA ASP A 48 -9.81 -16.06 -0.52
C ASP A 48 -9.21 -17.20 -1.37
N ILE A 49 -9.90 -17.56 -2.45
CA ILE A 49 -9.41 -18.54 -3.42
C ILE A 49 -8.04 -18.12 -3.97
N GLN A 50 -7.80 -16.82 -4.13
CA GLN A 50 -6.53 -16.32 -4.62
C GLN A 50 -5.39 -16.50 -3.63
N GLU A 51 -5.64 -16.33 -2.33
CA GLU A 51 -4.64 -16.56 -1.28
C GLU A 51 -4.22 -18.03 -1.27
N ARG A 52 -5.19 -18.95 -1.36
CA ARG A 52 -4.95 -20.40 -1.45
C ARG A 52 -4.17 -20.79 -2.70
N ASN A 53 -4.56 -20.27 -3.86
CA ASN A 53 -3.92 -20.61 -5.14
C ASN A 53 -2.49 -20.07 -5.22
N ARG A 54 -2.20 -18.93 -4.59
CA ARG A 54 -0.88 -18.28 -4.63
C ARG A 54 0.01 -18.61 -3.44
N GLY A 55 -0.53 -19.19 -2.37
CA GLY A 55 0.20 -19.48 -1.13
C GLY A 55 0.66 -18.23 -0.37
N ILE A 56 0.00 -17.07 -0.58
CA ILE A 56 0.32 -15.80 0.07
C ILE A 56 -0.92 -15.18 0.69
N THR A 57 -0.75 -14.45 1.80
CA THR A 57 -1.82 -13.64 2.40
C THR A 57 -1.92 -12.30 1.67
N ILE A 58 -3.13 -11.97 1.21
CA ILE A 58 -3.46 -10.78 0.41
C ILE A 58 -4.23 -9.79 1.28
N SER A 59 -5.22 -10.28 2.03
CA SER A 59 -6.10 -9.48 2.88
C SER A 59 -5.86 -9.83 4.34
N SER A 60 -5.87 -8.83 5.22
CA SER A 60 -5.76 -9.11 6.65
C SER A 60 -7.05 -9.72 7.20
N ALA A 61 -6.91 -10.89 7.81
CA ALA A 61 -7.95 -11.55 8.57
C ALA A 61 -7.77 -11.24 10.06
N ALA A 62 -8.83 -10.75 10.71
CA ALA A 62 -8.87 -10.53 12.15
C ALA A 62 -9.63 -11.69 12.81
N VAL A 63 -8.96 -12.43 13.69
CA VAL A 63 -9.53 -13.57 14.42
C VAL A 63 -9.26 -13.43 15.91
N SER A 64 -10.30 -13.54 16.71
CA SER A 64 -10.21 -13.61 18.17
C SER A 64 -10.15 -15.06 18.65
N THR A 65 -9.23 -15.35 19.57
CA THR A 65 -9.10 -16.64 20.25
C THR A 65 -8.77 -16.47 21.74
N GLN A 66 -8.72 -17.57 22.50
CA GLN A 66 -8.40 -17.57 23.92
C GLN A 66 -7.23 -18.50 24.25
N TRP A 67 -6.32 -18.03 25.08
CA TRP A 67 -5.22 -18.85 25.62
C TRP A 67 -5.31 -18.92 27.13
N LYS A 68 -5.34 -20.13 27.67
CA LYS A 68 -5.28 -20.35 29.12
C LYS A 68 -3.84 -20.55 29.52
N LYS A 69 -3.36 -19.72 30.44
CA LYS A 69 -2.07 -19.90 31.09
C LYS A 69 -2.24 -19.76 32.60
N ASP A 70 -1.79 -20.77 33.32
CA ASP A 70 -2.01 -20.92 34.76
C ASP A 70 -3.53 -20.86 35.07
N ASP A 71 -3.93 -20.02 36.02
CA ASP A 71 -5.34 -19.78 36.38
C ASP A 71 -6.01 -18.66 35.57
N ASN A 72 -5.29 -18.06 34.62
CA ASN A 72 -5.76 -16.90 33.84
C ASN A 72 -6.15 -17.29 32.41
N VAL A 73 -7.22 -16.68 31.90
CA VAL A 73 -7.63 -16.75 30.50
C VAL A 73 -7.31 -15.42 29.84
N TYR A 74 -6.62 -15.49 28.70
CA TYR A 74 -6.21 -14.36 27.89
C TYR A 74 -6.96 -14.35 26.56
N ASN A 75 -7.46 -13.19 26.16
CA ASN A 75 -8.05 -12.98 24.84
C ASN A 75 -6.95 -12.53 23.88
N ILE A 76 -6.76 -13.25 22.78
CA ILE A 76 -5.76 -12.91 21.76
C ILE A 76 -6.50 -12.58 20.46
N ASN A 77 -6.37 -11.34 20.01
CA ASN A 77 -6.82 -10.92 18.69
C ASN A 77 -5.62 -10.98 17.75
N ILE A 78 -5.71 -11.83 16.74
CA ILE A 78 -4.66 -12.05 15.75
C ILE A 78 -5.10 -11.35 14.47
N ILE A 79 -4.26 -10.45 13.96
CA ILE A 79 -4.38 -9.92 12.60
C ILE A 79 -3.26 -10.51 11.76
N ASP A 80 -3.63 -11.34 10.80
CA ASP A 80 -2.64 -11.86 9.87
C ASP A 80 -2.32 -10.81 8.79
N THR A 81 -1.07 -10.37 8.67
CA THR A 81 -0.71 -9.28 7.75
C THR A 81 -0.11 -9.82 6.45
N PRO A 82 -0.30 -9.15 5.30
CA PRO A 82 0.39 -9.54 4.07
C PRO A 82 1.91 -9.45 4.20
N GLY A 83 2.63 -10.44 3.66
CA GLY A 83 4.10 -10.42 3.59
C GLY A 83 4.67 -9.75 2.33
N HIS A 84 3.80 -9.32 1.41
CA HIS A 84 4.17 -8.79 0.10
C HIS A 84 3.99 -7.27 0.03
N ILE A 85 4.97 -6.57 -0.58
CA ILE A 85 5.05 -5.10 -0.62
C ILE A 85 3.86 -4.45 -1.35
N ASP A 86 3.27 -5.14 -2.31
CA ASP A 86 2.09 -4.69 -3.07
C ASP A 86 0.86 -4.42 -2.19
N PHE A 87 0.81 -5.05 -1.01
CA PHE A 87 -0.24 -4.88 -0.01
C PHE A 87 0.25 -4.07 1.20
N ALA A 88 1.27 -3.21 1.03
CA ALA A 88 1.83 -2.41 2.11
C ALA A 88 0.80 -1.51 2.82
N VAL A 89 -0.27 -1.10 2.13
CA VAL A 89 -1.38 -0.37 2.74
C VAL A 89 -2.14 -1.22 3.74
N GLU A 90 -2.40 -2.49 3.42
CA GLU A 90 -3.06 -3.43 4.33
C GLU A 90 -2.19 -3.68 5.57
N VAL A 91 -0.88 -3.74 5.39
CA VAL A 91 0.10 -3.82 6.49
C VAL A 91 0.06 -2.56 7.35
N GLU A 92 0.15 -1.35 6.76
CA GLU A 92 0.11 -0.08 7.49
C GLU A 92 -1.21 0.07 8.29
N ARG A 93 -2.35 -0.30 7.69
CA ARG A 93 -3.66 -0.29 8.36
C ARG A 93 -3.71 -1.25 9.55
N SER A 94 -3.16 -2.45 9.36
CA SER A 94 -3.14 -3.48 10.39
C SER A 94 -2.23 -3.07 11.54
N LEU A 95 -0.99 -2.66 11.26
CA LEU A 95 -0.03 -2.23 12.28
C LEU A 95 -0.56 -1.08 13.14
N ARG A 96 -1.35 -0.17 12.57
CA ARG A 96 -1.94 0.94 13.31
C ARG A 96 -2.88 0.50 14.44
N VAL A 97 -3.60 -0.61 14.28
CA VAL A 97 -4.57 -1.07 15.29
C VAL A 97 -4.02 -2.11 16.27
N LEU A 98 -2.79 -2.54 16.04
CA LEU A 98 -2.12 -3.56 16.83
C LEU A 98 -1.32 -2.95 17.97
N ASP A 99 -1.34 -3.66 19.10
CA ASP A 99 -0.54 -3.29 20.27
C ASP A 99 0.85 -3.94 20.20
N SER A 100 0.96 -5.08 19.51
CA SER A 100 2.23 -5.81 19.35
C SER A 100 2.29 -6.59 18.04
N VAL A 101 3.48 -7.03 17.65
CA VAL A 101 3.70 -7.90 16.49
C VAL A 101 4.60 -9.08 16.81
N VAL A 102 4.29 -10.21 16.19
CA VAL A 102 5.14 -11.40 16.11
C VAL A 102 5.88 -11.35 14.78
N ALA A 103 7.17 -11.04 14.82
CA ALA A 103 8.06 -11.03 13.66
C ALA A 103 8.62 -12.42 13.41
N VAL A 104 8.23 -13.03 12.29
CA VAL A 104 8.62 -14.40 11.94
C VAL A 104 9.78 -14.36 10.95
N PHE A 105 10.87 -15.05 11.30
CA PHE A 105 12.06 -15.19 10.47
C PHE A 105 12.27 -16.65 10.11
N CYS A 106 12.80 -16.91 8.93
CA CYS A 106 13.21 -18.26 8.54
C CYS A 106 14.64 -18.52 9.05
N ALA A 107 14.85 -19.60 9.80
CA ALA A 107 16.16 -19.96 10.33
C ALA A 107 17.26 -20.13 9.26
N SER A 108 16.89 -20.48 8.02
CA SER A 108 17.85 -20.65 6.92
C SER A 108 18.08 -19.39 6.09
N SER A 109 17.10 -18.49 6.02
CA SER A 109 17.13 -17.32 5.14
C SER A 109 17.34 -16.01 5.89
N GLY A 110 17.21 -16.02 7.23
CA GLY A 110 17.40 -14.86 8.08
C GLY A 110 16.46 -13.70 7.79
N VAL A 111 17.00 -12.48 7.93
CA VAL A 111 16.28 -11.22 7.72
C VAL A 111 16.32 -10.88 6.23
N GLN A 112 15.12 -10.76 5.66
CA GLN A 112 14.87 -10.47 4.25
C GLN A 112 14.37 -9.02 4.06
N PRO A 113 14.57 -8.41 2.87
CA PRO A 113 14.23 -7.00 2.61
C PRO A 113 12.78 -6.61 2.93
N GLN A 114 11.82 -7.51 2.69
CA GLN A 114 10.41 -7.25 2.95
C GLN A 114 10.13 -7.22 4.45
N THR A 115 10.76 -8.10 5.25
CA THR A 115 10.62 -8.06 6.71
C THR A 115 11.25 -6.78 7.27
N GLU A 116 12.36 -6.29 6.69
CA GLU A 116 12.94 -4.99 7.07
C GLU A 116 11.93 -3.86 6.89
N ASN A 117 11.27 -3.77 5.73
CA ASN A 117 10.28 -2.73 5.47
C ASN A 117 9.09 -2.76 6.46
N VAL A 118 8.52 -3.94 6.71
CA VAL A 118 7.40 -4.08 7.65
C VAL A 118 7.85 -3.85 9.09
N TRP A 119 9.08 -4.22 9.44
CA TRP A 119 9.68 -3.93 10.74
C TRP A 119 9.75 -2.42 11.00
N PHE A 120 10.27 -1.65 10.04
CA PHE A 120 10.34 -0.19 10.16
C PHE A 120 8.95 0.46 10.25
N GLN A 121 7.95 -0.06 9.53
CA GLN A 121 6.56 0.39 9.70
C GLN A 121 6.05 0.13 11.12
N ALA A 122 6.35 -1.05 11.69
CA ALA A 122 5.96 -1.36 13.07
C ALA A 122 6.73 -0.48 14.10
N GLU A 123 7.96 -0.06 13.80
CA GLU A 123 8.68 0.92 14.64
C GLU A 123 8.07 2.31 14.59
N LYS A 124 7.68 2.79 13.40
CA LYS A 124 7.00 4.08 13.21
C LYS A 124 5.73 4.20 14.07
N HIS A 125 4.99 3.10 14.26
CA HIS A 125 3.80 3.06 15.11
C HIS A 125 4.07 2.77 16.58
N GLY A 126 5.33 2.60 16.99
CA GLY A 126 5.70 2.26 18.38
C GLY A 126 5.18 0.90 18.83
N THR A 127 4.93 -0.02 17.90
CA THR A 127 4.34 -1.33 18.19
C THR A 127 5.36 -2.23 18.88
N SER A 128 5.01 -2.84 20.02
CA SER A 128 5.91 -3.78 20.71
C SER A 128 6.14 -5.03 19.85
N LYS A 129 7.31 -5.68 19.97
CA LYS A 129 7.74 -6.75 19.06
C LYS A 129 8.16 -7.98 19.84
N ILE A 130 7.92 -9.15 19.26
CA ILE A 130 8.55 -10.42 19.65
C ILE A 130 8.97 -11.17 18.39
N CYS A 131 10.13 -11.78 18.39
CA CYS A 131 10.66 -12.51 17.24
C CYS A 131 10.46 -14.02 17.42
N PHE A 132 10.06 -14.70 16.35
CA PHE A 132 10.02 -16.14 16.27
C PHE A 132 10.85 -16.63 15.08
N ILE A 133 11.98 -17.25 15.36
CA ILE A 133 12.84 -17.89 14.37
C ILE A 133 12.26 -19.27 14.06
N ASN A 134 11.52 -19.34 12.96
CA ASN A 134 10.78 -20.50 12.50
C ASN A 134 11.64 -21.35 11.56
N LYS A 135 11.13 -22.54 11.21
CA LYS A 135 11.76 -23.48 10.27
C LYS A 135 13.14 -23.97 10.74
N MET A 136 13.30 -24.15 12.05
CA MET A 136 14.50 -24.78 12.64
C MET A 136 14.74 -26.21 12.12
N ASP A 137 13.74 -26.83 11.49
CA ASP A 137 13.80 -28.15 10.86
C ASP A 137 14.37 -28.15 9.43
N ARG A 138 14.64 -26.98 8.82
CA ARG A 138 15.18 -26.90 7.46
C ARG A 138 16.70 -26.96 7.41
N ILE A 139 17.22 -27.44 6.28
CA ILE A 139 18.65 -27.43 5.97
C ILE A 139 19.18 -25.99 6.00
N GLY A 140 20.32 -25.80 6.65
CA GLY A 140 20.94 -24.49 6.85
C GLY A 140 20.30 -23.66 7.96
N ALA A 141 19.45 -24.25 8.82
CA ALA A 141 18.88 -23.54 9.96
C ALA A 141 19.97 -23.12 10.96
N ASP A 142 20.14 -21.80 11.13
CA ASP A 142 21.11 -21.22 12.06
C ASP A 142 20.47 -20.10 12.89
N PHE A 143 20.08 -20.44 14.11
CA PHE A 143 19.47 -19.49 15.03
C PHE A 143 20.39 -18.31 15.39
N PHE A 144 21.68 -18.56 15.56
CA PHE A 144 22.63 -17.56 16.02
C PHE A 144 23.00 -16.58 14.90
N ALA A 145 23.08 -17.05 13.66
CA ALA A 145 23.21 -16.17 12.49
C ALA A 145 22.01 -15.22 12.38
N VAL A 146 20.77 -15.73 12.52
CA VAL A 146 19.58 -14.87 12.46
C VAL A 146 19.52 -13.87 13.61
N LEU A 147 19.93 -14.25 14.83
CA LEU A 147 20.07 -13.30 15.94
C LEU A 147 21.02 -12.14 15.58
N ASN A 148 22.17 -12.45 14.99
CA ASN A 148 23.13 -11.42 14.57
C ASN A 148 22.57 -10.56 13.42
N GLU A 149 21.81 -11.13 12.50
CA GLU A 149 21.12 -10.36 11.45
C GLU A 149 20.04 -9.43 12.00
N ILE A 150 19.26 -9.85 13.00
CA ILE A 150 18.30 -8.97 13.68
C ILE A 150 19.04 -7.78 14.29
N LYS A 151 20.20 -8.01 14.91
CA LYS A 151 21.03 -6.94 15.46
C LYS A 151 21.56 -5.98 14.39
N THR A 152 22.11 -6.52 13.30
CA THR A 152 22.87 -5.72 12.32
C THR A 152 22.02 -5.12 11.21
N LYS A 153 21.02 -5.84 10.69
CA LYS A 153 20.15 -5.38 9.59
C LYS A 153 18.94 -4.58 10.07
N LEU A 154 18.36 -4.95 11.22
CA LEU A 154 17.20 -4.25 11.80
C LEU A 154 17.57 -3.21 12.84
N ASN A 155 18.86 -3.12 13.22
CA ASN A 155 19.35 -2.23 14.26
C ASN A 155 18.59 -2.38 15.60
N ALA A 156 18.21 -3.63 15.93
CA ALA A 156 17.48 -3.97 17.14
C ALA A 156 18.39 -4.63 18.18
N VAL A 157 17.97 -4.66 19.45
CA VAL A 157 18.65 -5.41 20.52
C VAL A 157 17.92 -6.74 20.73
N PRO A 158 18.38 -7.86 20.11
CA PRO A 158 17.70 -9.13 20.27
C PRO A 158 17.98 -9.72 21.66
N LEU A 159 16.92 -10.17 22.33
CA LEU A 159 16.95 -10.79 23.64
C LEU A 159 16.57 -12.27 23.53
N ALA A 160 17.56 -13.15 23.39
CA ALA A 160 17.32 -14.59 23.27
C ALA A 160 16.70 -15.14 24.56
N LEU A 161 15.41 -15.50 24.52
CA LEU A 161 14.73 -16.18 25.63
C LEU A 161 14.86 -17.69 25.53
N GLN A 162 15.12 -18.19 24.33
CA GLN A 162 15.30 -19.60 24.05
C GLN A 162 16.48 -19.83 23.10
N ILE A 163 17.11 -20.98 23.22
CA ILE A 163 18.06 -21.50 22.22
C ILE A 163 17.62 -22.88 21.74
N PRO A 164 17.88 -23.25 20.48
CA PRO A 164 17.47 -24.54 19.93
C PRO A 164 18.36 -25.68 20.43
N MET A 165 17.79 -26.87 20.57
CA MET A 165 18.54 -28.12 20.76
C MET A 165 18.62 -28.86 19.42
N GLY A 166 19.79 -28.80 18.80
CA GLY A 166 20.01 -29.29 17.45
C GLY A 166 19.43 -28.38 16.36
N ALA A 167 19.58 -28.78 15.11
CA ALA A 167 19.09 -28.06 13.94
C ALA A 167 18.69 -29.06 12.84
N GLU A 168 17.93 -28.58 11.86
CA GLU A 168 17.48 -29.38 10.72
C GLU A 168 16.70 -30.63 11.18
N ASN A 169 17.01 -31.80 10.62
CA ASN A 169 16.44 -33.08 11.02
C ASN A 169 16.77 -33.48 12.47
N HIS A 170 17.78 -32.86 13.09
CA HIS A 170 18.18 -33.10 14.47
C HIS A 170 17.59 -32.06 15.45
N PHE A 171 16.65 -31.22 15.01
CA PHE A 171 15.96 -30.30 15.89
C PHE A 171 15.01 -31.04 16.84
N GLU A 172 15.44 -31.22 18.08
CA GLU A 172 14.74 -32.03 19.08
C GLU A 172 13.80 -31.21 19.96
N GLY A 173 14.20 -29.99 20.33
CA GLY A 173 13.46 -29.13 21.22
C GLY A 173 14.13 -27.77 21.44
N VAL A 174 13.76 -27.07 22.51
CA VAL A 174 14.32 -25.75 22.86
C VAL A 174 14.69 -25.70 24.34
N ILE A 175 15.67 -24.87 24.68
CA ILE A 175 16.04 -24.57 26.07
C ILE A 175 15.45 -23.21 26.42
N ASP A 176 14.65 -23.15 27.48
CA ASP A 176 14.15 -21.92 28.09
C ASP A 176 15.25 -21.34 29.00
N LEU A 177 15.78 -20.17 28.62
CA LEU A 177 16.84 -19.49 29.36
C LEU A 177 16.30 -18.68 30.55
N VAL A 178 15.00 -18.46 30.65
CA VAL A 178 14.40 -17.78 31.80
C VAL A 178 14.25 -18.78 32.95
N LYS A 179 13.68 -19.96 32.67
CA LYS A 179 13.48 -21.03 33.66
C LYS A 179 14.68 -21.97 33.80
N MET A 180 15.63 -21.92 32.87
CA MET A 180 16.76 -22.85 32.77
C MET A 180 16.31 -24.32 32.66
N LYS A 181 15.40 -24.60 31.73
CA LYS A 181 14.82 -25.93 31.49
C LYS A 181 14.80 -26.29 30.01
N ALA A 182 14.93 -27.57 29.70
CA ALA A 182 14.81 -28.09 28.35
C ALA A 182 13.38 -28.57 28.07
N LEU A 183 12.81 -28.13 26.95
CA LEU A 183 11.47 -28.49 26.48
C LEU A 183 11.56 -29.43 25.29
N TYR A 184 10.87 -30.56 25.38
CA TYR A 184 10.78 -31.58 24.34
C TYR A 184 9.33 -31.82 23.93
N TRP A 185 9.09 -32.03 22.65
CA TRP A 185 7.79 -32.43 22.11
C TRP A 185 7.85 -33.90 21.73
N THR A 186 6.97 -34.72 22.32
CA THR A 186 7.03 -36.19 22.18
C THR A 186 5.99 -36.80 21.26
N ASP A 187 4.97 -36.05 20.87
CA ASP A 187 3.93 -36.48 19.94
C ASP A 187 4.01 -35.72 18.61
N GLU A 188 3.36 -36.26 17.58
CA GLU A 188 3.38 -35.68 16.23
C GLU A 188 2.63 -34.34 16.13
N ASN A 189 1.60 -34.13 16.97
CA ASN A 189 0.80 -32.90 16.98
C ASN A 189 1.41 -31.81 17.90
N GLY A 190 2.45 -32.14 18.64
CA GLY A 190 3.14 -31.28 19.58
C GLY A 190 2.32 -30.92 20.83
N GLU A 191 1.30 -31.68 21.20
CA GLU A 191 0.43 -31.38 22.36
C GLU A 191 1.07 -31.71 23.71
N THR A 192 1.97 -32.69 23.73
CA THR A 192 2.65 -33.18 24.93
C THR A 192 4.05 -32.60 25.01
N ILE A 193 4.21 -31.64 25.92
CA ILE A 193 5.48 -30.99 26.22
C ILE A 193 6.08 -31.62 27.48
N LEU A 194 7.30 -32.14 27.37
CA LEU A 194 8.07 -32.64 28.50
C LEU A 194 9.14 -31.61 28.88
N GLU A 195 9.03 -31.08 30.11
CA GLU A 195 10.05 -30.25 30.73
C GLU A 195 11.07 -31.13 31.46
N LYS A 196 12.37 -30.93 31.19
CA LYS A 196 13.48 -31.69 31.78
C LYS A 196 14.64 -30.76 32.15
N GLU A 197 15.59 -31.27 32.92
CA GLU A 197 16.89 -30.61 33.10
C GLU A 197 17.63 -30.52 31.76
N ILE A 198 18.42 -29.46 31.61
CA ILE A 198 19.20 -29.21 30.39
C ILE A 198 20.26 -30.33 30.23
N PRO A 199 20.38 -30.96 29.05
CA PRO A 199 21.40 -31.98 28.80
C PRO A 199 22.82 -31.46 29.04
N SER A 200 23.70 -32.33 29.53
CA SER A 200 25.11 -31.99 29.77
C SER A 200 25.85 -31.49 28.52
N ALA A 201 25.42 -31.89 27.32
CA ALA A 201 25.98 -31.42 26.06
C ALA A 201 25.67 -29.94 25.76
N SER A 202 24.55 -29.41 26.26
CA SER A 202 24.07 -28.05 25.96
C SER A 202 24.12 -27.10 27.17
N ILE A 203 24.43 -27.60 28.36
CA ILE A 203 24.43 -26.79 29.60
C ILE A 203 25.42 -25.62 29.54
N THR A 204 26.59 -25.81 28.93
CA THR A 204 27.62 -24.76 28.82
C THR A 204 27.12 -23.62 27.95
N GLU A 205 26.58 -23.93 26.77
CA GLU A 205 26.00 -22.95 25.85
C GLU A 205 24.79 -22.25 26.47
N ALA A 206 23.91 -23.00 27.15
CA ALA A 206 22.77 -22.43 27.86
C ALA A 206 23.20 -21.44 28.95
N ASN A 207 24.24 -21.76 29.73
CA ASN A 207 24.77 -20.85 30.74
C ASN A 207 25.40 -19.60 30.11
N GLU A 208 26.12 -19.73 28.99
CA GLU A 208 26.68 -18.59 28.27
C GLU A 208 25.58 -17.64 27.78
N TYR A 209 24.54 -18.16 27.12
CA TYR A 209 23.42 -17.36 26.65
C TYR A 209 22.54 -16.83 27.80
N ARG A 210 22.49 -17.53 28.93
CA ARG A 210 21.85 -17.04 30.15
C ARG A 210 22.54 -15.79 30.68
N VAL A 211 23.88 -15.80 30.71
CA VAL A 211 24.67 -14.62 31.12
C VAL A 211 24.39 -13.46 30.17
N LYS A 212 24.48 -13.67 28.86
CA LYS A 212 24.17 -12.65 27.85
C LYS A 212 22.76 -12.07 28.01
N LEU A 213 21.76 -12.93 28.28
CA LEU A 213 20.37 -12.52 28.54
C LEU A 213 20.29 -11.57 29.75
N ILE A 214 20.96 -11.91 30.85
CA ILE A 214 20.99 -11.09 32.06
C ILE A 214 21.71 -9.77 31.85
N GLU A 215 22.89 -9.80 31.23
CA GLU A 215 23.68 -8.59 30.93
C GLU A 215 22.89 -7.64 30.02
N THR A 216 22.30 -8.15 28.95
CA THR A 216 21.50 -7.34 28.01
C THR A 216 20.27 -6.75 28.70
N LEU A 217 19.60 -7.49 29.59
CA LEU A 217 18.49 -6.97 30.39
C LEU A 217 18.93 -5.84 31.31
N ALA A 218 20.07 -6.00 31.99
CA ALA A 218 20.64 -4.97 32.85
C ALA A 218 21.05 -3.71 32.05
N GLU A 219 21.50 -3.86 30.81
CA GLU A 219 21.78 -2.72 29.93
C GLU A 219 20.51 -1.96 29.49
N CYS A 220 19.38 -2.66 29.36
CA CYS A 220 18.14 -2.12 28.78
C CYS A 220 17.07 -1.70 29.80
N ASP A 221 17.20 -2.09 31.07
CA ASP A 221 16.25 -1.80 32.16
C ASP A 221 16.99 -1.32 33.41
N GLU A 222 16.89 -0.03 33.72
CA GLU A 222 17.58 0.60 34.87
C GLU A 222 17.22 -0.07 36.20
N THR A 223 15.94 -0.43 36.40
CA THR A 223 15.51 -1.11 37.62
C THR A 223 16.16 -2.49 37.77
N PHE A 224 16.29 -3.23 36.67
CA PHE A 224 16.98 -4.53 36.69
C PHE A 224 18.49 -4.38 36.84
N PHE A 225 19.08 -3.31 36.30
CA PHE A 225 20.50 -2.99 36.52
C PHE A 225 20.83 -2.83 38.02
N GLU A 226 20.00 -2.09 38.75
CA GLU A 226 20.16 -1.91 40.19
C GLU A 226 20.10 -3.26 40.94
N ILE A 227 19.13 -4.11 40.60
CA ILE A 227 19.00 -5.46 41.18
C ILE A 227 20.23 -6.31 40.83
N PHE A 228 20.73 -6.21 39.60
CA PHE A 228 21.88 -6.99 39.12
C PHE A 228 23.21 -6.58 39.79
N MET A 229 23.36 -5.30 40.17
CA MET A 229 24.55 -4.81 40.87
C MET A 229 24.55 -5.16 42.37
N ASP A 230 23.40 -5.49 42.94
CA ASP A 230 23.31 -5.89 44.34
C ASP A 230 23.75 -7.36 44.52
N THR A 231 24.90 -7.55 45.16
CA THR A 231 25.46 -8.88 45.43
C THR A 231 24.65 -9.73 46.42
N GLU A 232 23.72 -9.13 47.18
CA GLU A 232 22.84 -9.86 48.10
C GLU A 232 21.58 -10.40 47.43
N HIS A 233 21.25 -9.95 46.21
CA HIS A 233 20.05 -10.38 45.49
C HIS A 233 20.30 -11.56 44.55
N THR A 234 19.61 -12.69 44.82
CA THR A 234 19.51 -13.79 43.84
C THR A 234 18.48 -13.43 42.78
N ILE A 235 18.90 -13.38 41.51
CA ILE A 235 18.01 -13.09 40.38
C ILE A 235 16.96 -14.19 40.25
N THR A 236 15.70 -13.86 40.48
CA THR A 236 14.58 -14.81 40.33
C THR A 236 13.94 -14.75 38.94
N VAL A 237 13.13 -15.77 38.62
CA VAL A 237 12.39 -15.83 37.35
C VAL A 237 11.39 -14.68 37.23
N GLU A 238 10.76 -14.31 38.34
CA GLU A 238 9.80 -13.21 38.41
C GLU A 238 10.47 -11.87 38.09
N MET A 239 11.63 -11.59 38.68
CA MET A 239 12.39 -10.37 38.41
C MET A 239 12.79 -10.25 36.93
N VAL A 240 13.25 -11.36 36.34
CA VAL A 240 13.58 -11.42 34.90
C VAL A 240 12.32 -11.19 34.06
N THR A 241 11.20 -11.81 34.43
CA THR A 241 9.93 -11.67 33.72
C THR A 241 9.42 -10.23 33.73
N GLU A 242 9.49 -9.55 34.88
CA GLU A 242 9.10 -8.15 35.00
C GLU A 242 10.02 -7.21 34.20
N ALA A 243 11.32 -7.48 34.18
CA ALA A 243 12.27 -6.73 33.36
C ALA A 243 11.97 -6.91 31.86
N ILE A 244 11.71 -8.15 31.41
CA ILE A 244 11.31 -8.43 30.02
C ILE A 244 10.03 -7.67 29.65
N GLN A 245 9.02 -7.63 30.55
CA GLN A 245 7.81 -6.85 30.31
C GLN A 245 8.07 -5.35 30.15
N ARG A 246 9.01 -4.78 30.93
CA ARG A 246 9.38 -3.36 30.82
C ARG A 246 10.08 -3.06 29.50
N VAL A 247 11.08 -3.85 29.10
CA VAL A 247 11.78 -3.66 27.82
C VAL A 247 10.88 -3.87 26.61
N CYS A 248 9.90 -4.78 26.69
CA CYS A 248 8.88 -4.94 25.65
C CYS A 248 7.99 -3.70 25.50
N ARG A 249 7.65 -3.03 26.60
CA ARG A 249 6.80 -1.81 26.58
C ARG A 249 7.54 -0.61 26.00
N THR A 250 8.82 -0.46 26.32
CA THR A 250 9.65 0.65 25.81
C THR A 250 10.19 0.38 24.41
N GLY A 251 10.30 -0.90 24.03
CA GLY A 251 10.94 -1.32 22.79
C GLY A 251 12.47 -1.27 22.85
N SER A 252 13.08 -1.20 24.05
CA SER A 252 14.54 -1.14 24.20
C SER A 252 15.24 -2.46 23.84
N ALA A 253 14.54 -3.59 23.99
CA ALA A 253 14.99 -4.90 23.54
C ALA A 253 13.83 -5.73 23.00
N VAL A 254 14.12 -6.69 22.13
CA VAL A 254 13.11 -7.53 21.47
C VAL A 254 13.31 -8.99 21.85
N PRO A 255 12.36 -9.64 22.53
CA PRO A 255 12.49 -11.05 22.87
C PRO A 255 12.49 -11.94 21.63
N VAL A 256 13.36 -12.96 21.63
CA VAL A 256 13.54 -13.89 20.52
C VAL A 256 13.34 -15.32 21.00
N LEU A 257 12.41 -16.02 20.34
CA LEU A 257 12.13 -17.44 20.51
C LEU A 257 12.43 -18.19 19.21
N CYS A 258 12.45 -19.52 19.27
CA CYS A 258 12.66 -20.35 18.08
C CYS A 258 11.78 -21.60 18.08
N GLY A 259 11.60 -22.18 16.89
CA GLY A 259 10.84 -23.41 16.75
C GLY A 259 10.62 -23.83 15.29
N SER A 260 9.71 -24.79 15.13
CA SER A 260 9.21 -25.21 13.83
C SER A 260 7.70 -25.35 13.91
N ALA A 261 6.98 -24.39 13.32
CA ALA A 261 5.54 -24.45 13.18
C ALA A 261 5.08 -25.62 12.28
N PHE A 262 5.96 -26.10 11.39
CA PHE A 262 5.68 -27.26 10.55
C PHE A 262 5.77 -28.57 11.34
N LYS A 263 6.78 -28.70 12.21
CA LYS A 263 6.98 -29.87 13.09
C LYS A 263 6.30 -29.77 14.44
N ASN A 264 5.45 -28.76 14.66
CA ASN A 264 4.68 -28.60 15.90
C ASN A 264 5.53 -28.37 17.16
N LYS A 265 6.69 -27.71 17.02
CA LYS A 265 7.62 -27.45 18.13
C LYS A 265 7.81 -25.95 18.34
N GLY A 266 7.78 -25.50 19.59
CA GLY A 266 8.07 -24.11 19.98
C GLY A 266 6.89 -23.13 19.87
N VAL A 267 5.71 -23.54 19.37
CA VAL A 267 4.56 -22.63 19.19
C VAL A 267 3.84 -22.31 20.51
N GLN A 268 3.68 -23.27 21.42
CA GLN A 268 3.04 -23.01 22.72
C GLN A 268 3.89 -22.11 23.62
N PRO A 269 5.22 -22.29 23.71
CA PRO A 269 6.07 -21.31 24.38
C PRO A 269 5.97 -19.90 23.79
N LEU A 270 5.73 -19.77 22.48
CA LEU A 270 5.43 -18.48 21.86
C LEU A 270 4.08 -17.92 22.34
N LEU A 271 3.02 -18.72 22.43
CA LEU A 271 1.74 -18.29 23.01
C LEU A 271 1.91 -17.82 24.46
N ASP A 272 2.68 -18.57 25.25
CA ASP A 272 3.01 -18.19 26.62
C ASP A 272 3.79 -16.86 26.66
N ALA A 273 4.77 -16.69 25.78
CA ALA A 273 5.56 -15.47 25.69
C ALA A 273 4.70 -14.26 25.29
N ILE A 274 3.75 -14.42 24.36
CA ILE A 274 2.82 -13.38 23.93
C ILE A 274 2.00 -12.86 25.12
N VAL A 275 1.39 -13.76 25.90
CA VAL A 275 0.55 -13.31 27.02
C VAL A 275 1.37 -12.80 28.22
N THR A 276 2.60 -13.27 28.36
CA THR A 276 3.46 -12.94 29.51
C THR A 276 4.23 -11.65 29.32
N TYR A 277 4.80 -11.42 28.14
CA TYR A 277 5.78 -10.36 27.93
C TYR A 277 5.23 -9.17 27.14
N LEU A 278 4.32 -9.40 26.19
CA LEU A 278 3.77 -8.31 25.39
C LEU A 278 2.75 -7.49 26.20
N PRO A 279 2.68 -6.18 25.95
CA PRO A 279 1.77 -5.29 26.67
C PRO A 279 0.30 -5.55 26.35
N ALA A 280 -0.54 -5.37 27.37
CA ALA A 280 -1.98 -5.17 27.19
C ALA A 280 -2.28 -3.74 26.68
N PRO A 281 -3.46 -3.49 26.08
CA PRO A 281 -3.83 -2.18 25.56
C PRO A 281 -3.68 -1.03 26.58
N ASP A 282 -4.01 -1.27 27.85
CA ASP A 282 -3.96 -0.31 28.96
C ASP A 282 -2.55 -0.08 29.52
N GLN A 283 -1.56 -0.88 29.10
CA GLN A 283 -0.16 -0.75 29.48
C GLN A 283 0.66 0.05 28.47
N LEU A 284 0.06 0.42 27.34
CA LEU A 284 0.66 1.27 26.33
C LEU A 284 0.44 2.75 26.65
N ALA A 285 1.27 3.60 26.05
CA ALA A 285 1.14 5.04 26.19
C ALA A 285 -0.23 5.55 25.71
N ASP A 286 -0.68 6.63 26.35
CA ASP A 286 -1.91 7.34 26.00
C ASP A 286 -1.89 7.80 24.54
N LEU A 287 -3.06 7.79 23.92
CA LEU A 287 -3.22 8.15 22.52
C LEU A 287 -3.30 9.68 22.38
N GLN A 288 -2.70 10.23 21.34
CA GLN A 288 -2.87 11.62 20.95
C GLN A 288 -3.96 11.74 19.89
N GLY A 289 -4.95 12.59 20.12
CA GLY A 289 -5.97 12.98 19.16
C GLY A 289 -6.04 14.50 19.03
N ARG A 290 -6.94 14.99 18.17
CA ARG A 290 -7.25 16.42 18.03
C ARG A 290 -8.74 16.66 18.18
N ASP A 291 -9.13 17.73 18.86
CA ASP A 291 -10.52 18.18 18.79
C ASP A 291 -10.76 18.80 17.40
N PRO A 292 -11.72 18.30 16.59
CA PRO A 292 -11.96 18.81 15.25
C PRO A 292 -12.54 20.24 15.23
N ARG A 293 -12.99 20.77 16.37
CA ARG A 293 -13.57 22.12 16.50
C ARG A 293 -12.53 23.15 16.89
N THR A 294 -11.59 22.80 17.77
CA THR A 294 -10.56 23.73 18.29
C THR A 294 -9.16 23.48 17.70
N GLU A 295 -8.96 22.34 17.04
CA GLU A 295 -7.67 21.82 16.58
C GLU A 295 -6.63 21.55 17.68
N GLU A 296 -7.03 21.66 18.96
CA GLU A 296 -6.15 21.39 20.09
C GLU A 296 -5.87 19.89 20.23
N THR A 297 -4.63 19.57 20.61
CA THR A 297 -4.21 18.19 20.90
C THR A 297 -4.85 17.72 22.21
N VAL A 298 -5.49 16.57 22.17
CA VAL A 298 -6.13 15.91 23.33
C VAL A 298 -5.43 14.59 23.59
N THR A 299 -4.96 14.39 24.82
CA THR A 299 -4.40 13.11 25.28
C THR A 299 -5.52 12.23 25.82
N LEU A 300 -5.54 10.95 25.40
CA LEU A 300 -6.60 10.00 25.69
C LEU A 300 -6.04 8.76 26.37
N ALA A 301 -6.47 8.56 27.60
CA ALA A 301 -6.17 7.35 28.34
C ALA A 301 -6.84 6.13 27.70
N ARG A 302 -6.10 5.03 27.61
CA ARG A 302 -6.58 3.76 27.05
C ARG A 302 -7.37 2.96 28.09
N ASN A 303 -8.53 3.46 28.48
CA ASN A 303 -9.39 2.81 29.47
C ASN A 303 -10.88 2.98 29.16
N GLU A 304 -11.72 2.23 29.88
CA GLU A 304 -13.18 2.19 29.74
C GLU A 304 -13.89 3.44 30.29
N THR A 305 -13.24 4.26 31.12
CA THR A 305 -13.92 5.32 31.89
C THR A 305 -13.96 6.67 31.18
N VAL A 306 -13.08 6.88 30.21
CA VAL A 306 -13.07 8.09 29.38
C VAL A 306 -14.07 8.00 28.22
N SER A 307 -14.26 9.12 27.52
CA SER A 307 -15.18 9.20 26.39
C SER A 307 -14.76 8.28 25.24
N PHE A 308 -15.74 7.68 24.57
CA PHE A 308 -15.47 6.74 23.48
C PHE A 308 -14.67 7.37 22.33
N SER A 309 -13.61 6.67 21.92
CA SER A 309 -12.91 6.89 20.67
C SER A 309 -12.49 5.57 20.03
N GLY A 310 -12.61 5.49 18.71
CA GLY A 310 -12.18 4.35 17.93
C GLY A 310 -11.82 4.70 16.49
N LEU A 311 -11.04 3.84 15.86
CA LEU A 311 -10.56 4.00 14.48
C LEU A 311 -11.10 2.88 13.60
N VAL A 312 -11.78 3.26 12.51
CA VAL A 312 -12.16 2.32 11.45
C VAL A 312 -10.91 2.02 10.64
N PHE A 313 -10.39 0.80 10.70
CA PHE A 313 -9.15 0.43 10.02
C PHE A 313 -9.39 -0.39 8.75
N LYS A 314 -10.58 -0.96 8.58
CA LYS A 314 -10.96 -1.73 7.40
C LYS A 314 -12.46 -1.68 7.20
N VAL A 315 -12.89 -1.62 5.94
CA VAL A 315 -14.30 -1.76 5.55
C VAL A 315 -14.42 -3.00 4.68
N VAL A 316 -15.38 -3.86 5.00
CA VAL A 316 -15.63 -5.11 4.26
C VAL A 316 -17.08 -5.12 3.80
N ILE A 317 -17.33 -5.46 2.54
CA ILE A 317 -18.69 -5.62 2.02
C ILE A 317 -19.03 -7.11 2.04
N ASP A 318 -19.79 -7.54 3.05
CA ASP A 318 -20.27 -8.91 3.17
C ASP A 318 -21.57 -9.14 2.37
N LYS A 319 -21.70 -10.32 1.74
CA LYS A 319 -22.86 -10.66 0.89
C LYS A 319 -24.18 -10.71 1.67
N HIS A 320 -24.16 -11.06 2.95
CA HIS A 320 -25.35 -11.24 3.78
C HIS A 320 -25.55 -10.11 4.77
N MET A 321 -24.48 -9.56 5.33
CA MET A 321 -24.53 -8.54 6.38
C MET A 321 -24.35 -7.11 5.85
N GLY A 322 -24.00 -6.95 4.58
CA GLY A 322 -23.74 -5.67 3.96
C GLY A 322 -22.41 -5.06 4.43
N ARG A 323 -22.37 -3.74 4.58
CA ARG A 323 -21.14 -3.02 4.95
C ARG A 323 -20.79 -3.25 6.43
N LEU A 324 -19.61 -3.81 6.66
CA LEU A 324 -19.00 -4.02 7.96
C LEU A 324 -17.83 -3.03 8.14
N ALA A 325 -17.90 -2.19 9.16
CA ALA A 325 -16.80 -1.30 9.55
C ALA A 325 -16.00 -1.95 10.68
N MET A 326 -14.79 -2.40 10.37
CA MET A 326 -13.86 -2.96 11.35
C MET A 326 -13.26 -1.83 12.18
N LEU A 327 -13.51 -1.87 13.48
CA LEU A 327 -13.23 -0.80 14.44
C LEU A 327 -12.27 -1.30 15.52
N ARG A 328 -11.22 -0.52 15.77
CA ARG A 328 -10.40 -0.60 16.98
C ARG A 328 -10.94 0.40 18.01
N VAL A 329 -11.36 -0.06 19.18
CA VAL A 329 -11.76 0.81 20.29
C VAL A 329 -10.52 1.16 21.12
N TYR A 330 -10.17 2.44 21.17
CA TYR A 330 -9.00 2.90 21.94
C TYR A 330 -9.35 3.34 23.35
N SER A 331 -10.53 3.92 23.51
CA SER A 331 -10.97 4.45 24.79
C SER A 331 -12.49 4.44 24.92
N GLY A 332 -12.98 4.40 26.15
CA GLY A 332 -14.39 4.31 26.50
C GLY A 332 -15.04 2.97 26.13
N THR A 333 -16.37 2.99 26.04
CA THR A 333 -17.21 1.82 25.71
C THR A 333 -18.33 2.21 24.76
N ILE A 334 -18.78 1.27 23.93
CA ILE A 334 -19.96 1.41 23.08
C ILE A 334 -20.89 0.21 23.25
N LYS A 335 -22.19 0.46 23.12
CA LYS A 335 -23.24 -0.57 23.15
C LYS A 335 -24.05 -0.58 21.87
N SER A 336 -24.62 -1.74 21.56
CA SER A 336 -25.60 -1.85 20.48
C SER A 336 -26.78 -0.89 20.75
N GLY A 337 -27.06 -0.01 19.80
CA GLY A 337 -28.08 1.02 19.92
C GLY A 337 -27.57 2.41 20.31
N ASP A 338 -26.29 2.57 20.68
CA ASP A 338 -25.69 3.87 20.96
C ASP A 338 -25.61 4.74 19.70
N THR A 339 -25.60 6.06 19.90
CA THR A 339 -25.38 7.05 18.82
C THR A 339 -23.96 7.59 18.92
N ILE A 340 -23.19 7.44 17.86
CA ILE A 340 -21.80 7.87 17.77
C ILE A 340 -21.58 8.78 16.56
N LEU A 341 -20.52 9.57 16.60
CA LEU A 341 -20.16 10.57 15.61
C LEU A 341 -19.05 10.04 14.69
N ASN A 342 -19.24 10.14 13.37
CA ASN A 342 -18.12 10.08 12.43
C ASN A 342 -17.51 11.48 12.33
N VAL A 343 -16.26 11.63 12.78
CA VAL A 343 -15.62 12.94 12.86
C VAL A 343 -15.35 13.56 11.49
N ARG A 344 -15.07 12.73 10.47
CA ARG A 344 -14.80 13.21 9.10
C ARG A 344 -16.05 13.81 8.46
N THR A 345 -17.20 13.16 8.62
CA THR A 345 -18.46 13.63 7.99
C THR A 345 -19.23 14.61 8.87
N GLY A 346 -18.98 14.60 10.19
CA GLY A 346 -19.79 15.34 11.16
C GLY A 346 -21.16 14.71 11.42
N GLU A 347 -21.44 13.54 10.83
CA GLU A 347 -22.73 12.87 10.95
C GLU A 347 -22.76 11.90 12.11
N SER A 348 -23.87 11.91 12.85
CA SER A 348 -24.13 10.95 13.92
C SER A 348 -24.97 9.79 13.39
N PHE A 349 -24.67 8.58 13.83
CA PHE A 349 -25.39 7.38 13.43
C PHE A 349 -25.55 6.42 14.60
N ARG A 350 -26.59 5.58 14.51
CA ARG A 350 -26.92 4.59 15.52
C ARG A 350 -26.27 3.25 15.20
N ILE A 351 -25.57 2.67 16.18
CA ILE A 351 -24.94 1.35 16.04
C ILE A 351 -26.04 0.29 15.99
N SER A 352 -26.14 -0.46 14.88
CA SER A 352 -27.15 -1.52 14.76
C SER A 352 -26.76 -2.76 15.55
N ARG A 353 -25.55 -3.28 15.31
CA ARG A 353 -24.97 -4.44 15.98
C ARG A 353 -23.46 -4.30 16.06
N ILE A 354 -22.91 -4.82 17.15
CA ILE A 354 -21.48 -5.03 17.38
C ILE A 354 -21.19 -6.52 17.18
N LEU A 355 -20.24 -6.86 16.33
CA LEU A 355 -19.90 -8.23 16.00
C LEU A 355 -18.42 -8.50 16.32
N GLN A 356 -18.14 -9.65 16.92
CA GLN A 356 -16.79 -10.19 17.03
C GLN A 356 -16.57 -11.24 15.93
N MET A 357 -15.47 -11.09 15.20
CA MET A 357 -15.10 -12.02 14.13
C MET A 357 -14.32 -13.20 14.73
N GLN A 358 -14.83 -14.42 14.53
CA GLN A 358 -14.16 -15.65 14.94
C GLN A 358 -14.07 -16.59 13.74
N SER A 359 -12.88 -16.85 13.19
CA SER A 359 -12.69 -17.83 12.10
C SER A 359 -13.83 -17.78 11.06
N ASP A 360 -14.80 -18.71 11.09
CA ASP A 360 -15.98 -18.88 10.22
C ASP A 360 -17.31 -18.31 10.77
N LYS A 361 -17.35 -17.88 12.02
CA LYS A 361 -18.54 -17.42 12.75
C LYS A 361 -18.45 -15.95 13.15
N THR A 362 -19.62 -15.34 13.32
CA THR A 362 -19.74 -14.00 13.90
C THR A 362 -20.54 -14.11 15.19
N LEU A 363 -19.97 -13.57 16.27
CA LEU A 363 -20.66 -13.48 17.56
C LEU A 363 -21.18 -12.07 17.75
N SER A 364 -22.46 -11.93 18.09
CA SER A 364 -23.03 -10.63 18.45
C SER A 364 -22.62 -10.28 19.87
N LEU A 365 -22.06 -9.09 20.06
CA LEU A 365 -21.72 -8.54 21.37
C LEU A 365 -22.75 -7.48 21.78
N GLU A 366 -23.02 -7.39 23.08
CA GLU A 366 -23.85 -6.32 23.64
C GLU A 366 -23.08 -4.99 23.75
N GLU A 367 -21.79 -5.08 24.10
CA GLU A 367 -20.89 -3.96 24.28
C GLU A 367 -19.47 -4.26 23.77
N ALA A 368 -18.74 -3.22 23.39
CA ALA A 368 -17.30 -3.26 23.11
C ALA A 368 -16.58 -2.20 23.95
N ARG A 369 -15.36 -2.52 24.37
CA ARG A 369 -14.60 -1.75 25.36
C ARG A 369 -13.24 -1.34 24.82
N ALA A 370 -12.58 -0.41 25.50
CA ALA A 370 -11.21 0.00 25.21
C ALA A 370 -10.30 -1.24 25.13
N GLY A 371 -9.61 -1.40 24.00
CA GLY A 371 -8.77 -2.58 23.75
C GLY A 371 -9.43 -3.69 22.92
N ASP A 372 -10.69 -3.54 22.50
CA ASP A 372 -11.36 -4.49 21.61
C ASP A 372 -11.17 -4.15 20.12
N ILE A 373 -11.31 -5.18 19.28
CA ILE A 373 -11.40 -5.09 17.82
C ILE A 373 -12.72 -5.76 17.42
N VAL A 374 -13.62 -4.98 16.82
CA VAL A 374 -15.00 -5.40 16.51
C VAL A 374 -15.42 -4.94 15.12
N ALA A 375 -16.47 -5.55 14.56
CA ALA A 375 -17.13 -5.09 13.35
C ALA A 375 -18.45 -4.41 13.70
N LEU A 376 -18.68 -3.21 13.17
CA LEU A 376 -19.93 -2.48 13.31
C LEU A 376 -20.78 -2.57 12.05
N THR A 377 -22.10 -2.69 12.25
CA THR A 377 -23.11 -2.65 11.18
C THR A 377 -23.94 -1.37 11.26
N GLY A 378 -24.40 -0.88 10.10
CA GLY A 378 -25.32 0.26 10.00
C GLY A 378 -24.65 1.62 9.70
N ILE A 379 -23.34 1.65 9.47
CA ILE A 379 -22.61 2.88 9.14
C ILE A 379 -22.49 3.01 7.62
N LYS A 380 -23.36 3.82 7.01
CA LYS A 380 -23.45 3.93 5.54
C LYS A 380 -22.20 4.51 4.90
N ASP A 381 -21.60 5.54 5.51
CA ASP A 381 -20.48 6.29 4.93
C ASP A 381 -19.15 6.07 5.67
N ALA A 382 -19.02 4.94 6.38
CA ALA A 382 -17.76 4.55 6.99
C ALA A 382 -16.70 4.33 5.91
N LYS A 383 -15.54 4.96 6.11
CA LYS A 383 -14.32 4.75 5.32
C LYS A 383 -13.17 4.32 6.22
N THR A 384 -12.23 3.59 5.65
CA THR A 384 -10.96 3.27 6.31
C THR A 384 -10.22 4.56 6.67
N GLY A 385 -9.76 4.66 7.92
CA GLY A 385 -9.15 5.84 8.51
C GLY A 385 -10.12 6.75 9.29
N ASP A 386 -11.43 6.48 9.25
CA ASP A 386 -12.41 7.29 9.98
C ASP A 386 -12.26 7.15 11.50
N SER A 387 -12.29 8.30 12.19
CA SER A 387 -12.41 8.34 13.64
C SER A 387 -13.88 8.34 14.05
N LEU A 388 -14.25 7.38 14.88
CA LEU A 388 -15.55 7.31 15.53
C LEU A 388 -15.41 7.76 16.97
N SER A 389 -16.27 8.66 17.42
CA SER A 389 -16.17 9.24 18.77
C SER A 389 -17.53 9.51 19.39
N SER A 390 -17.52 9.85 20.68
CA SER A 390 -18.71 10.37 21.35
C SER A 390 -19.17 11.70 20.74
N VAL A 391 -20.48 11.95 20.68
CA VAL A 391 -21.04 13.19 20.12
C VAL A 391 -20.64 14.42 20.96
N GLU A 392 -20.56 14.25 22.28
CA GLU A 392 -20.25 15.33 23.22
C GLU A 392 -18.79 15.78 23.14
N LYS A 393 -17.87 14.82 23.01
CA LYS A 393 -16.43 15.05 22.88
C LYS A 393 -15.93 14.41 21.59
N PRO A 394 -16.04 15.11 20.44
CA PRO A 394 -15.49 14.63 19.18
C PRO A 394 -13.98 14.58 19.22
N ILE A 395 -13.41 13.52 18.67
CA ILE A 395 -11.97 13.33 18.66
C ILE A 395 -11.54 12.78 17.31
N LEU A 396 -10.70 13.53 16.62
CA LEU A 396 -9.99 13.09 15.44
C LEU A 396 -8.71 12.35 15.87
N LEU A 397 -8.69 11.05 15.63
CA LEU A 397 -7.47 10.25 15.72
C LEU A 397 -6.67 10.45 14.45
N GLU A 398 -5.34 10.34 14.56
CA GLU A 398 -4.47 10.42 13.40
C GLU A 398 -4.80 9.32 12.39
N ALA A 399 -5.11 9.76 11.16
CA ALA A 399 -5.55 8.92 10.06
C ALA A 399 -4.37 8.16 9.43
N ILE A 400 -4.71 7.06 8.76
CA ILE A 400 -3.75 6.21 8.06
C ILE A 400 -3.33 6.94 6.77
N THR A 401 -2.03 7.17 6.60
CA THR A 401 -1.50 7.73 5.35
C THR A 401 -1.55 6.67 4.25
N ILE A 402 -2.29 6.96 3.19
CA ILE A 402 -2.37 6.07 2.02
C ILE A 402 -1.29 6.50 1.01
N PRO A 403 -0.33 5.64 0.66
CA PRO A 403 0.63 5.92 -0.40
C PRO A 403 -0.07 6.15 -1.75
N ILE A 404 0.54 7.00 -2.57
CA ILE A 404 0.07 7.29 -3.91
C ILE A 404 0.26 6.03 -4.78
N PRO A 405 -0.76 5.62 -5.58
CA PRO A 405 -0.62 4.52 -6.51
C PRO A 405 0.51 4.76 -7.51
N VAL A 406 1.24 3.71 -7.85
CA VAL A 406 2.48 3.83 -8.62
C VAL A 406 2.41 3.11 -9.97
N ILE A 407 1.50 2.15 -10.16
CA ILE A 407 1.24 1.48 -11.44
C ILE A 407 -0.15 1.83 -11.93
N ARG A 408 -0.32 2.00 -13.24
CA ARG A 408 -1.62 2.22 -13.90
C ARG A 408 -1.82 1.23 -15.03
N VAL A 409 -3.05 0.78 -15.20
CA VAL A 409 -3.48 -0.11 -16.29
C VAL A 409 -4.80 0.42 -16.87
N SER A 410 -4.96 0.29 -18.19
CA SER A 410 -6.24 0.56 -18.84
C SER A 410 -7.14 -0.66 -18.67
N ILE A 411 -8.39 -0.42 -18.26
CA ILE A 411 -9.37 -1.48 -17.98
C ILE A 411 -10.68 -1.19 -18.71
N GLU A 412 -11.20 -2.21 -19.39
CA GLU A 412 -12.48 -2.13 -20.09
C GLU A 412 -13.28 -3.42 -19.88
N PRO A 413 -14.59 -3.35 -19.62
CA PRO A 413 -15.42 -4.54 -19.55
C PRO A 413 -15.48 -5.22 -20.93
N GLN A 414 -15.48 -6.55 -20.95
CA GLN A 414 -15.54 -7.30 -22.23
C GLN A 414 -16.88 -7.11 -22.96
N THR A 415 -17.96 -6.84 -22.24
CA THR A 415 -19.29 -6.67 -22.83
C THR A 415 -19.89 -5.30 -22.50
N ASN A 416 -20.59 -4.70 -23.47
CA ASN A 416 -21.32 -3.45 -23.28
C ASN A 416 -22.44 -3.57 -22.24
N GLY A 417 -22.89 -4.79 -21.93
CA GLY A 417 -23.91 -5.03 -20.90
C GLY A 417 -23.39 -4.76 -19.48
N ASP A 418 -22.10 -5.01 -19.25
CA ASP A 418 -21.46 -4.85 -17.95
C ASP A 418 -21.05 -3.40 -17.65
N GLU A 419 -20.93 -2.54 -18.67
CA GLU A 419 -20.47 -1.16 -18.56
C GLU A 419 -21.26 -0.34 -17.52
N LYS A 420 -22.59 -0.57 -17.43
CA LYS A 420 -23.45 0.10 -16.44
C LYS A 420 -23.15 -0.31 -14.99
N PHE A 421 -22.74 -1.55 -14.77
CA PHE A 421 -22.44 -2.09 -13.44
C PHE A 421 -20.96 -1.93 -13.08
N PHE A 422 -20.09 -1.80 -14.09
CA PHE A 422 -18.66 -1.70 -13.93
C PHE A 422 -18.26 -0.53 -13.02
N GLY A 423 -18.80 0.67 -13.27
CA GLY A 423 -18.55 1.84 -12.42
C GLY A 423 -18.97 1.64 -10.95
N LEU A 424 -20.09 0.95 -10.71
CA LEU A 424 -20.56 0.65 -9.35
C LEU A 424 -19.66 -0.37 -8.64
N VAL A 425 -19.15 -1.36 -9.36
CA VAL A 425 -18.22 -2.36 -8.81
C VAL A 425 -16.88 -1.73 -8.49
N LEU A 426 -16.34 -0.90 -9.40
CA LEU A 426 -15.09 -0.16 -9.17
C LEU A 426 -15.19 0.76 -7.94
N ALA A 427 -16.32 1.44 -7.76
CA ALA A 427 -16.56 2.24 -6.56
C ALA A 427 -16.53 1.40 -5.28
N LYS A 428 -17.16 0.21 -5.28
CA LYS A 428 -17.12 -0.72 -4.12
C LYS A 428 -15.71 -1.21 -3.81
N ILE A 429 -14.94 -1.55 -4.84
CA ILE A 429 -13.55 -2.00 -4.69
C ILE A 429 -12.68 -0.87 -4.10
N GLN A 430 -12.88 0.37 -4.54
CA GLN A 430 -12.18 1.53 -4.00
C GLN A 430 -12.60 1.87 -2.55
N GLU A 431 -13.82 1.55 -2.15
CA GLU A 431 -14.25 1.66 -0.75
C GLU A 431 -13.55 0.65 0.16
N GLU A 432 -13.35 -0.58 -0.32
CA GLU A 432 -12.60 -1.61 0.41
C GLU A 432 -11.10 -1.29 0.45
N ASP A 433 -10.54 -0.83 -0.68
CA ASP A 433 -9.15 -0.41 -0.77
C ASP A 433 -8.99 1.01 -1.34
N PRO A 434 -8.90 2.03 -0.47
CA PRO A 434 -8.65 3.41 -0.91
C PRO A 434 -7.25 3.68 -1.47
N SER A 435 -6.36 2.68 -1.55
CA SER A 435 -5.11 2.79 -2.31
C SER A 435 -5.27 2.52 -3.80
N LEU A 436 -6.45 2.09 -4.23
CA LEU A 436 -6.83 2.02 -5.63
C LEU A 436 -7.42 3.36 -6.08
N VAL A 437 -7.00 3.83 -7.26
CA VAL A 437 -7.54 5.05 -7.87
C VAL A 437 -8.07 4.70 -9.24
N VAL A 438 -9.35 4.99 -9.45
CA VAL A 438 -10.01 4.86 -10.74
C VAL A 438 -10.22 6.25 -11.29
N GLU A 439 -9.66 6.51 -12.47
CA GLU A 439 -9.81 7.77 -13.19
C GLU A 439 -10.22 7.50 -14.62
N ARG A 440 -11.00 8.41 -15.21
CA ARG A 440 -11.24 8.39 -16.64
C ARG A 440 -10.31 9.41 -17.27
N ASP A 441 -9.43 8.95 -18.15
CA ASP A 441 -8.51 9.82 -18.86
C ASP A 441 -9.32 10.76 -19.78
N PRO A 442 -9.27 12.09 -19.58
CA PRO A 442 -10.04 13.03 -20.37
C PRO A 442 -9.55 13.14 -21.83
N GLN A 443 -8.31 12.75 -22.12
CA GLN A 443 -7.71 12.82 -23.45
C GLN A 443 -7.97 11.54 -24.24
N THR A 444 -7.84 10.37 -23.61
CA THR A 444 -7.98 9.08 -24.30
C THR A 444 -9.36 8.44 -24.13
N GLY A 445 -10.13 8.89 -23.13
CA GLY A 445 -11.44 8.34 -22.77
C GLY A 445 -11.38 7.03 -22.00
N GLU A 446 -10.18 6.46 -21.80
CA GLU A 446 -9.94 5.18 -21.12
C GLU A 446 -10.25 5.26 -19.63
N THR A 447 -10.73 4.14 -19.06
CA THR A 447 -10.80 3.99 -17.60
C THR A 447 -9.47 3.42 -17.14
N LEU A 448 -8.73 4.20 -16.35
CA LEU A 448 -7.44 3.82 -15.78
C LEU A 448 -7.64 3.37 -14.34
N LEU A 449 -7.17 2.16 -14.03
CA LEU A 449 -7.05 1.65 -12.67
C LEU A 449 -5.60 1.78 -12.22
N SER A 450 -5.39 2.47 -11.11
CA SER A 450 -4.09 2.67 -10.51
C SER A 450 -3.97 1.94 -9.17
N GLY A 451 -2.83 1.30 -8.93
CA GLY A 451 -2.54 0.54 -7.70
C GLY A 451 -1.08 0.63 -7.29
N LEU A 452 -0.73 -0.02 -6.18
CA LEU A 452 0.63 0.01 -5.59
C LEU A 452 1.65 -0.92 -6.27
N GLY A 453 1.17 -1.81 -7.13
CA GLY A 453 1.99 -2.84 -7.75
C GLY A 453 1.19 -3.70 -8.71
N GLU A 454 1.89 -4.53 -9.46
CA GLU A 454 1.32 -5.35 -10.52
C GLU A 454 0.48 -6.49 -9.94
N LEU A 455 0.98 -7.12 -8.88
CA LEU A 455 0.25 -8.16 -8.15
C LEU A 455 -1.01 -7.60 -7.52
N HIS A 456 -0.95 -6.38 -6.97
CA HIS A 456 -2.12 -5.69 -6.41
C HIS A 456 -3.22 -5.50 -7.47
N LEU A 457 -2.86 -5.00 -8.65
CA LEU A 457 -3.81 -4.81 -9.74
C LEU A 457 -4.37 -6.14 -10.25
N GLU A 458 -3.52 -7.14 -10.45
CA GLU A 458 -3.93 -8.47 -10.91
C GLU A 458 -4.93 -9.13 -9.95
N VAL A 459 -4.62 -9.13 -8.65
CA VAL A 459 -5.51 -9.62 -7.59
C VAL A 459 -6.85 -8.89 -7.60
N THR A 460 -6.81 -7.55 -7.75
CA THR A 460 -8.01 -6.71 -7.79
C THR A 460 -8.89 -7.06 -8.99
N LEU A 461 -8.31 -7.19 -10.18
CA LEU A 461 -9.03 -7.52 -11.41
C LEU A 461 -9.65 -8.91 -11.34
N GLU A 462 -8.89 -9.90 -10.86
CA GLU A 462 -9.38 -11.26 -10.68
C GLU A 462 -10.45 -11.31 -9.57
N LYS A 463 -10.37 -10.46 -8.53
CA LYS A 463 -11.43 -10.34 -7.49
C LYS A 463 -12.72 -9.81 -8.11
N ILE A 464 -12.65 -8.86 -9.04
CA ILE A 464 -13.82 -8.38 -9.78
C ILE A 464 -14.42 -9.51 -10.62
N ARG A 465 -13.59 -10.28 -11.32
CA ARG A 465 -14.02 -11.43 -12.11
C ARG A 465 -14.74 -12.48 -11.26
N LEU A 466 -14.12 -12.93 -10.16
CA LEU A 466 -14.65 -14.01 -9.33
C LEU A 466 -15.88 -13.59 -8.50
N ASN A 467 -15.87 -12.40 -7.93
CA ASN A 467 -16.93 -11.97 -7.00
C ASN A 467 -18.12 -11.29 -7.69
N HIS A 468 -17.88 -10.63 -8.83
CA HIS A 468 -18.90 -9.87 -9.55
C HIS A 468 -19.23 -10.43 -10.92
N GLY A 469 -18.46 -11.41 -11.43
CA GLY A 469 -18.72 -12.06 -12.72
C GLY A 469 -18.46 -11.16 -13.92
N ILE A 470 -17.69 -10.07 -13.75
CA ILE A 470 -17.36 -9.14 -14.83
C ILE A 470 -16.00 -9.51 -15.40
N GLU A 471 -15.97 -9.88 -16.67
CA GLU A 471 -14.72 -10.08 -17.41
C GLU A 471 -14.13 -8.74 -17.86
N ILE A 472 -12.83 -8.55 -17.61
CA ILE A 472 -12.13 -7.28 -17.85
C ILE A 472 -10.97 -7.51 -18.81
N ASN A 473 -10.89 -6.69 -19.85
CA ASN A 473 -9.72 -6.58 -20.70
C ASN A 473 -8.72 -5.59 -20.08
N GLN A 474 -7.46 -6.02 -20.01
CA GLN A 474 -6.36 -5.19 -19.52
C GLN A 474 -5.50 -4.73 -20.69
N GLY A 475 -5.22 -3.43 -20.74
CA GLY A 475 -4.31 -2.80 -21.70
C GLY A 475 -3.22 -1.97 -21.02
N LYS A 476 -2.15 -1.68 -21.76
CA LYS A 476 -1.21 -0.61 -21.36
C LYS A 476 -1.94 0.73 -21.51
N PRO A 477 -1.78 1.68 -20.56
CA PRO A 477 -2.34 3.01 -20.71
C PRO A 477 -1.90 3.64 -22.03
N LYS A 478 -2.82 4.26 -22.77
CA LYS A 478 -2.46 5.03 -23.95
C LYS A 478 -1.59 6.22 -23.54
N VAL A 479 -0.56 6.48 -24.33
CA VAL A 479 0.26 7.69 -24.17
C VAL A 479 -0.39 8.79 -24.97
N SER A 480 -0.74 9.88 -24.31
CA SER A 480 -1.27 11.08 -24.97
C SER A 480 -0.14 11.83 -25.66
N TYR A 481 0.22 11.38 -26.87
CA TYR A 481 1.13 12.11 -27.75
C TYR A 481 0.52 13.44 -28.18
N ARG A 482 1.38 14.38 -28.55
CA ARG A 482 1.00 15.65 -29.17
C ARG A 482 1.76 15.83 -30.46
N GLU A 483 1.30 16.73 -31.31
CA GLU A 483 1.97 17.09 -32.55
C GLU A 483 2.50 18.53 -32.48
N ILE A 484 3.57 18.81 -33.22
CA ILE A 484 4.10 20.17 -33.37
C ILE A 484 4.50 20.39 -34.83
N LEU A 485 4.32 21.61 -35.33
CA LEU A 485 4.85 22.03 -36.63
C LEU A 485 6.25 22.58 -36.44
N THR A 486 7.20 22.28 -37.34
CA THR A 486 8.60 22.76 -37.20
C THR A 486 9.02 23.73 -38.27
N GLU A 487 8.26 23.83 -39.36
CA GLU A 487 8.50 24.75 -40.47
C GLU A 487 7.29 25.63 -40.72
N THR A 488 7.53 26.82 -41.26
CA THR A 488 6.48 27.77 -41.62
C THR A 488 6.17 27.68 -43.11
N LYS A 489 4.89 27.70 -43.48
CA LYS A 489 4.44 27.73 -44.88
C LYS A 489 3.31 28.72 -45.10
N ILE A 490 3.32 29.34 -46.29
CA ILE A 490 2.22 30.15 -46.79
C ILE A 490 1.32 29.27 -47.65
N HIS A 491 0.01 29.34 -47.40
CA HIS A 491 -0.99 28.60 -48.14
C HIS A 491 -2.19 29.50 -48.47
N ARG A 492 -2.82 29.24 -49.62
CA ARG A 492 -4.09 29.87 -50.00
C ARG A 492 -5.15 28.80 -50.15
N GLU A 493 -6.22 28.94 -49.39
CA GLU A 493 -7.37 28.05 -49.43
C GLU A 493 -8.59 28.78 -49.97
N LYS A 494 -9.30 28.16 -50.92
CA LYS A 494 -10.48 28.75 -51.55
C LYS A 494 -11.63 27.75 -51.59
N LEU A 495 -12.67 28.05 -50.82
CA LEU A 495 -13.97 27.39 -50.88
C LEU A 495 -14.86 28.11 -51.88
N SER A 496 -15.32 27.39 -52.92
CA SER A 496 -16.25 27.92 -53.92
C SER A 496 -17.19 26.80 -54.38
N LYS A 497 -18.41 26.77 -53.84
CA LYS A 497 -19.45 25.79 -54.19
C LYS A 497 -20.75 26.50 -54.57
N GLN A 498 -21.37 26.08 -55.67
CA GLN A 498 -22.62 26.66 -56.15
C GLN A 498 -23.66 25.55 -56.32
N ASN A 499 -24.48 25.32 -55.30
CA ASN A 499 -25.51 24.28 -55.28
C ASN A 499 -26.91 24.89 -55.37
N GLY A 500 -27.29 25.40 -56.55
CA GLY A 500 -28.70 25.75 -56.88
C GLY A 500 -29.46 26.74 -55.98
N GLY A 501 -28.79 27.35 -54.99
CA GLY A 501 -29.28 28.32 -54.00
C GLY A 501 -28.17 29.28 -53.56
N SER A 502 -28.19 29.81 -52.33
CA SER A 502 -27.08 30.63 -51.79
C SER A 502 -25.76 29.88 -51.93
N GLY A 503 -24.78 30.48 -52.60
CA GLY A 503 -23.47 29.88 -52.79
C GLY A 503 -22.67 29.82 -51.49
N GLN A 504 -21.55 29.10 -51.53
CA GLN A 504 -20.52 29.16 -50.49
C GLN A 504 -19.25 29.73 -51.09
N PHE A 505 -18.75 30.80 -50.50
CA PHE A 505 -17.51 31.45 -50.91
C PHE A 505 -16.68 31.88 -49.71
N ALA A 506 -15.44 31.41 -49.64
CA ALA A 506 -14.43 31.92 -48.72
C ALA A 506 -13.04 31.73 -49.34
N ASP A 507 -12.18 32.73 -49.27
CA ASP A 507 -10.82 32.69 -49.80
C ASP A 507 -9.89 33.33 -48.78
N ILE A 508 -8.95 32.54 -48.27
CA ILE A 508 -8.00 32.97 -47.24
C ILE A 508 -6.58 32.63 -47.68
N THR A 509 -5.66 33.57 -47.50
CA THR A 509 -4.22 33.36 -47.63
C THR A 509 -3.60 33.58 -46.26
N PHE A 510 -2.92 32.57 -45.75
CA PHE A 510 -2.37 32.57 -44.41
C PHE A 510 -0.98 31.93 -44.38
N GLU A 511 -0.20 32.32 -43.40
CA GLU A 511 1.03 31.66 -43.01
C GLU A 511 0.76 30.81 -41.77
N ILE A 512 1.21 29.56 -41.78
CA ILE A 512 1.05 28.58 -40.69
C ILE A 512 2.43 28.01 -40.33
N GLY A 513 2.71 27.84 -39.05
CA GLY A 513 3.99 27.32 -38.57
C GLY A 513 4.03 27.04 -37.07
N PRO A 514 5.23 26.78 -36.50
CA PRO A 514 5.41 26.61 -35.06
C PRO A 514 4.85 27.79 -34.26
N GLY A 515 4.18 27.50 -33.16
CA GLY A 515 3.81 28.50 -32.14
C GLY A 515 5.00 28.85 -31.24
N ASN A 516 4.78 29.77 -30.29
CA ASN A 516 5.78 30.03 -29.25
C ASN A 516 5.91 28.82 -28.30
N ASP A 517 7.14 28.41 -28.01
CA ASP A 517 7.44 27.28 -27.10
C ASP A 517 6.94 27.47 -25.66
N HIS A 518 6.51 28.68 -25.30
CA HIS A 518 6.02 29.03 -23.96
C HIS A 518 4.49 29.18 -23.86
N GLU A 519 3.78 29.14 -24.99
CA GLU A 519 2.33 29.33 -25.03
C GLU A 519 1.65 28.15 -25.71
N HIS A 520 0.81 27.44 -24.96
CA HIS A 520 -0.03 26.38 -25.51
C HIS A 520 -1.19 26.98 -26.31
N GLY A 521 -1.57 26.33 -27.41
CA GLY A 521 -2.74 26.75 -28.19
C GLY A 521 -2.40 27.48 -29.49
N LEU A 522 -3.42 28.19 -30.02
CA LEU A 522 -3.34 28.94 -31.27
C LEU A 522 -2.89 30.38 -31.01
N GLU A 523 -1.75 30.78 -31.57
CA GLU A 523 -1.35 32.18 -31.74
C GLU A 523 -1.89 32.69 -33.09
N PHE A 524 -2.98 33.45 -33.07
CA PHE A 524 -3.61 33.99 -34.29
C PHE A 524 -3.27 35.48 -34.48
N VAL A 525 -2.64 35.80 -35.61
CA VAL A 525 -2.24 37.16 -35.98
C VAL A 525 -3.01 37.60 -37.22
N ASN A 526 -3.83 38.65 -37.07
CA ASN A 526 -4.59 39.21 -38.18
C ASN A 526 -3.83 40.38 -38.85
N MET A 527 -3.46 40.22 -40.14
CA MET A 527 -2.81 41.25 -40.95
C MET A 527 -3.70 41.80 -42.08
N ILE A 528 -4.99 41.47 -42.09
CA ILE A 528 -5.95 41.93 -43.11
C ILE A 528 -6.06 43.46 -43.13
N LYS A 529 -5.96 44.05 -44.33
CA LYS A 529 -6.10 45.50 -44.57
C LYS A 529 -7.16 45.77 -45.64
N GLY A 530 -7.80 46.93 -45.57
CA GLY A 530 -8.70 47.41 -46.63
C GLY A 530 -10.05 46.67 -46.76
N GLY A 531 -10.43 45.85 -45.78
CA GLY A 531 -11.75 45.19 -45.75
C GLY A 531 -11.93 44.05 -46.76
N VAL A 532 -10.83 43.48 -47.28
CA VAL A 532 -10.86 42.33 -48.21
C VAL A 532 -11.48 41.07 -47.59
N ILE A 533 -11.48 40.99 -46.26
CA ILE A 533 -12.36 40.13 -45.46
C ILE A 533 -13.03 41.05 -44.42
N PRO A 534 -14.38 41.04 -44.31
CA PRO A 534 -15.10 41.76 -43.25
C PRO A 534 -14.60 41.35 -41.86
N THR A 535 -14.44 42.32 -40.96
CA THR A 535 -13.92 42.09 -39.60
C THR A 535 -14.79 41.12 -38.79
N GLU A 536 -16.07 41.00 -39.12
CA GLU A 536 -17.02 40.06 -38.54
C GLU A 536 -16.73 38.58 -38.85
N PHE A 537 -16.02 38.26 -39.93
CA PHE A 537 -15.68 36.88 -40.30
C PHE A 537 -14.33 36.41 -39.76
N ILE A 538 -13.49 37.33 -39.29
CA ILE A 538 -12.15 37.02 -38.77
C ILE A 538 -12.21 36.07 -37.55
N PRO A 539 -13.11 36.26 -36.56
CA PRO A 539 -13.26 35.30 -35.45
C PRO A 539 -13.63 33.89 -35.90
N SER A 540 -14.32 33.73 -37.04
CA SER A 540 -14.69 32.42 -37.59
C SER A 540 -13.50 31.71 -38.25
N VAL A 541 -12.60 32.47 -38.89
CA VAL A 541 -11.32 31.94 -39.38
C VAL A 541 -10.48 31.43 -38.21
N GLU A 542 -10.31 32.25 -37.16
CA GLU A 542 -9.59 31.87 -35.95
C GLU A 542 -10.20 30.62 -35.28
N LYS A 543 -11.53 30.59 -35.14
CA LYS A 543 -12.25 29.43 -34.61
C LYS A 543 -11.99 28.17 -35.43
N GLY A 544 -12.02 28.26 -36.76
CA GLY A 544 -11.75 27.13 -37.64
C GLY A 544 -10.34 26.57 -37.46
N PHE A 545 -9.32 27.42 -37.32
CA PHE A 545 -7.95 26.98 -36.99
C PHE A 545 -7.84 26.37 -35.60
N ARG A 546 -8.52 26.95 -34.60
CA ARG A 546 -8.53 26.44 -33.23
C ARG A 546 -9.14 25.03 -33.14
N GLU A 547 -10.23 24.76 -33.84
CA GLU A 547 -10.81 23.41 -33.87
C GLU A 547 -9.98 22.44 -34.72
N ALA A 548 -9.37 22.94 -35.80
CA ALA A 548 -8.50 22.11 -36.63
C ALA A 548 -7.25 21.63 -35.87
N MET A 549 -6.73 22.45 -34.93
CA MET A 549 -5.55 22.09 -34.13
C MET A 549 -5.77 20.89 -33.19
N GLU A 550 -7.03 20.55 -32.88
CA GLU A 550 -7.35 19.38 -32.06
C GLU A 550 -7.02 18.06 -32.77
N ASN A 551 -6.92 18.07 -34.10
CA ASN A 551 -6.62 16.90 -34.93
C ASN A 551 -5.38 17.17 -35.81
N GLY A 552 -4.20 16.84 -35.28
CA GLY A 552 -2.92 17.05 -35.96
C GLY A 552 -2.74 16.30 -37.29
N PRO A 553 -1.82 16.78 -38.14
CA PRO A 553 -1.61 16.26 -39.50
C PRO A 553 -1.05 14.83 -39.61
N LEU A 554 -0.43 14.26 -38.56
CA LEU A 554 0.21 12.94 -38.58
C LEU A 554 -0.76 11.81 -38.20
N LYS A 555 -1.13 11.70 -36.92
CA LYS A 555 -2.00 10.63 -36.39
C LYS A 555 -3.30 11.19 -35.79
N GLY A 556 -3.53 12.50 -35.93
CA GLY A 556 -4.70 13.17 -35.39
C GLY A 556 -4.54 13.54 -33.91
N TYR A 557 -3.32 13.55 -33.37
CA TYR A 557 -3.09 14.03 -32.01
C TYR A 557 -3.17 15.57 -31.97
N PRO A 558 -3.64 16.17 -30.87
CA PRO A 558 -3.74 17.62 -30.78
C PRO A 558 -2.37 18.28 -30.90
N LEU A 559 -2.34 19.43 -31.57
CA LEU A 559 -1.16 20.28 -31.65
C LEU A 559 -0.87 20.95 -30.31
N GLU A 560 0.39 20.92 -29.91
CA GLU A 560 0.91 21.58 -28.70
C GLU A 560 0.68 23.10 -28.77
N ASN A 561 1.16 23.68 -29.87
CA ASN A 561 1.04 25.07 -30.20
C ASN A 561 1.05 25.23 -31.73
N MET A 562 0.51 26.34 -32.21
CA MET A 562 0.53 26.68 -33.64
C MET A 562 0.41 28.19 -33.80
N LYS A 563 1.19 28.76 -34.71
CA LYS A 563 1.03 30.15 -35.12
C LYS A 563 0.37 30.22 -36.49
N VAL A 564 -0.65 31.07 -36.60
CA VAL A 564 -1.31 31.39 -37.87
C VAL A 564 -1.35 32.89 -38.06
N THR A 565 -0.75 33.37 -39.15
CA THR A 565 -0.84 34.77 -39.58
C THR A 565 -1.75 34.86 -40.80
N LEU A 566 -2.92 35.49 -40.65
CA LEU A 566 -3.84 35.74 -41.75
C LEU A 566 -3.36 36.94 -42.57
N LEU A 567 -2.92 36.69 -43.82
CA LEU A 567 -2.22 37.67 -44.66
C LEU A 567 -3.17 38.42 -45.60
N ASP A 568 -4.05 37.69 -46.29
CA ASP A 568 -4.91 38.23 -47.33
C ASP A 568 -6.14 37.33 -47.56
N GLY A 569 -7.09 37.75 -48.38
CA GLY A 569 -8.21 36.91 -48.78
C GLY A 569 -9.26 37.65 -49.60
N SER A 570 -10.40 37.00 -49.84
CA SER A 570 -11.54 37.63 -50.50
C SER A 570 -12.87 37.06 -50.02
N PHE A 571 -13.94 37.85 -50.17
CA PHE A 571 -15.31 37.44 -49.86
C PHE A 571 -16.27 37.84 -51.00
N HIS A 572 -17.45 37.21 -51.04
CA HIS A 572 -18.54 37.55 -51.94
C HIS A 572 -19.77 37.95 -51.12
N ALA A 573 -20.31 39.15 -51.37
CA ALA A 573 -21.34 39.74 -50.51
C ALA A 573 -22.64 38.92 -50.37
N GLN A 574 -22.96 38.04 -51.34
CA GLN A 574 -24.17 37.21 -51.32
C GLN A 574 -23.91 35.74 -50.98
N ASP A 575 -22.67 35.28 -51.14
CA ASP A 575 -22.32 33.84 -51.06
C ASP A 575 -21.31 33.53 -49.95
N SER A 576 -20.86 34.54 -49.18
CA SER A 576 -19.96 34.35 -48.04
C SER A 576 -20.71 34.45 -46.73
N ALA A 577 -20.62 33.41 -45.91
CA ALA A 577 -21.04 33.41 -44.51
C ALA A 577 -19.87 33.11 -43.57
N ALA A 578 -20.03 33.45 -42.29
CA ALA A 578 -19.07 33.16 -41.22
C ALA A 578 -18.63 31.68 -41.19
N PHE A 579 -19.57 30.76 -41.41
CA PHE A 579 -19.30 29.32 -41.42
C PHE A 579 -18.43 28.87 -42.61
N ASP A 580 -18.49 29.57 -43.77
CA ASP A 580 -17.68 29.23 -44.94
C ASP A 580 -16.20 29.53 -44.68
N PHE A 581 -15.90 30.61 -43.95
CA PHE A 581 -14.55 30.94 -43.50
C PHE A 581 -14.01 29.96 -42.45
N GLU A 582 -14.89 29.43 -41.57
CA GLU A 582 -14.54 28.37 -40.62
C GLU A 582 -14.17 27.06 -41.37
N ILE A 583 -14.94 26.69 -42.39
CA ILE A 583 -14.64 25.53 -43.24
C ILE A 583 -13.31 25.74 -43.98
N ALA A 584 -13.13 26.90 -44.62
CA ALA A 584 -11.90 27.21 -45.36
C ALA A 584 -10.66 27.18 -44.47
N ALA A 585 -10.76 27.63 -43.21
CA ALA A 585 -9.67 27.51 -42.23
C ALA A 585 -9.35 26.05 -41.90
N ARG A 586 -10.36 25.20 -41.65
CA ARG A 586 -10.14 23.77 -41.37
C ARG A 586 -9.58 23.00 -42.58
N GLU A 587 -10.07 23.28 -43.78
CA GLU A 587 -9.56 22.67 -45.02
C GLU A 587 -8.13 23.15 -45.33
N GLY A 588 -7.88 24.45 -45.17
CA GLY A 588 -6.56 25.06 -45.36
C GLY A 588 -5.52 24.51 -44.38
N PHE A 589 -5.89 24.35 -43.11
CA PHE A 589 -5.04 23.68 -42.12
C PHE A 589 -4.66 22.27 -42.59
N LYS A 590 -5.63 21.43 -43.00
CA LYS A 590 -5.37 20.06 -43.46
C LYS A 590 -4.44 19.99 -44.67
N ALA A 591 -4.54 20.96 -45.57
CA ALA A 591 -3.70 21.05 -46.76
C ALA A 591 -2.27 21.52 -46.43
N ALA A 592 -2.14 22.54 -45.57
CA ALA A 592 -0.87 23.21 -45.30
C ALA A 592 -0.03 22.54 -44.20
N ALA A 593 -0.66 22.03 -43.13
CA ALA A 593 0.01 21.53 -41.94
C ALA A 593 0.92 20.32 -42.22
N LYS A 594 0.54 19.44 -43.16
CA LYS A 594 1.40 18.32 -43.60
C LYS A 594 2.72 18.78 -44.22
N GLY A 595 2.70 19.96 -44.84
CA GLY A 595 3.89 20.57 -45.41
C GLY A 595 4.81 21.20 -44.36
N CYS A 596 4.37 21.44 -43.13
CA CYS A 596 5.10 22.17 -42.10
C CYS A 596 6.06 21.30 -41.29
N ASN A 597 6.50 20.16 -41.86
CA ASN A 597 7.34 19.15 -41.23
C ASN A 597 6.89 18.79 -39.80
N PRO A 598 5.66 18.26 -39.65
CA PRO A 598 5.12 17.96 -38.32
C PRO A 598 5.91 16.85 -37.62
N LYS A 599 6.06 16.98 -36.30
CA LYS A 599 6.74 15.98 -35.44
C LYS A 599 5.86 15.59 -34.26
N LEU A 600 6.11 14.38 -33.73
CA LEU A 600 5.45 13.90 -32.52
C LEU A 600 6.20 14.36 -31.27
N MET A 601 5.43 14.67 -30.23
CA MET A 601 5.90 14.93 -28.89
C MET A 601 5.34 13.88 -27.93
N GLU A 602 6.18 13.40 -27.01
CA GLU A 602 5.80 12.49 -25.93
C GLU A 602 5.88 13.19 -24.56
N PRO A 603 5.03 12.80 -23.60
CA PRO A 603 5.12 13.31 -22.25
C PRO A 603 6.36 12.75 -21.54
N VAL A 604 7.11 13.64 -20.89
CA VAL A 604 8.28 13.35 -20.06
C VAL A 604 7.92 13.50 -18.59
N MET A 605 8.26 12.50 -17.80
CA MET A 605 8.02 12.44 -16.37
C MET A 605 9.25 12.91 -15.62
N GLN A 606 9.09 13.79 -14.63
CA GLN A 606 10.09 13.99 -13.59
C GLN A 606 9.95 12.85 -12.58
N VAL A 607 11.02 12.06 -12.46
CA VAL A 607 11.12 10.84 -11.67
C VAL A 607 12.08 11.06 -10.51
N GLU A 608 11.68 10.66 -9.30
CA GLU A 608 12.55 10.60 -8.14
C GLU A 608 12.62 9.15 -7.64
N ILE A 609 13.83 8.57 -7.61
CA ILE A 609 14.07 7.22 -7.10
C ILE A 609 14.89 7.30 -5.83
N GLN A 610 14.47 6.61 -4.78
CA GLN A 610 15.23 6.48 -3.55
C GLN A 610 15.69 5.03 -3.39
N SER A 611 16.98 4.81 -3.11
CA SER A 611 17.55 3.47 -2.92
C SER A 611 18.70 3.50 -1.91
N ILE A 612 19.09 2.33 -1.40
CA ILE A 612 20.35 2.17 -0.66
C ILE A 612 21.56 2.28 -1.60
N GLU A 613 22.71 2.64 -1.03
CA GLU A 613 23.96 2.90 -1.78
C GLU A 613 24.43 1.71 -2.64
N GLU A 614 24.22 0.49 -2.15
CA GLU A 614 24.59 -0.76 -2.83
C GLU A 614 24.05 -0.85 -4.27
N TYR A 615 22.85 -0.32 -4.54
CA TYR A 615 22.21 -0.42 -5.86
C TYR A 615 22.44 0.79 -6.77
N THR A 616 23.29 1.74 -6.39
CA THR A 616 23.49 3.00 -7.14
C THR A 616 23.83 2.77 -8.62
N GLY A 617 24.73 1.81 -8.91
CA GLY A 617 25.11 1.47 -10.27
C GLY A 617 23.97 0.85 -11.09
N ALA A 618 23.20 -0.05 -10.49
CA ALA A 618 22.07 -0.73 -11.14
C ALA A 618 20.94 0.25 -11.48
N VAL A 619 20.59 1.14 -10.54
CA VAL A 619 19.57 2.18 -10.75
C VAL A 619 19.99 3.14 -11.85
N THR A 620 21.25 3.60 -11.84
CA THR A 620 21.80 4.50 -12.86
C THR A 620 21.75 3.86 -14.26
N ALA A 621 22.12 2.58 -14.37
CA ALA A 621 22.07 1.87 -15.64
C ALA A 621 20.64 1.72 -16.18
N ASP A 622 19.66 1.44 -15.30
CA ASP A 622 18.27 1.29 -15.73
C ASP A 622 17.61 2.59 -16.16
N ILE A 623 17.90 3.72 -15.47
CA ILE A 623 17.43 5.05 -15.90
C ILE A 623 17.91 5.32 -17.34
N ASN A 624 19.19 5.10 -17.62
CA ASN A 624 19.76 5.31 -18.96
C ASN A 624 19.14 4.37 -20.00
N ARG A 625 18.93 3.09 -19.66
CA ARG A 625 18.26 2.11 -20.53
C ARG A 625 16.85 2.57 -20.96
N ARG A 626 16.17 3.34 -20.10
CA ARG A 626 14.83 3.89 -20.34
C ARG A 626 14.82 5.26 -21.02
N ARG A 627 15.95 5.70 -21.59
CA ARG A 627 16.13 7.06 -22.16
C ARG A 627 15.95 8.16 -21.11
N GLY A 628 16.16 7.83 -19.83
CA GLY A 628 16.12 8.79 -18.76
C GLY A 628 17.38 9.64 -18.68
N ILE A 629 17.23 10.90 -18.31
CA ILE A 629 18.33 11.84 -18.07
C ILE A 629 18.38 12.14 -16.57
N ILE A 630 19.46 11.76 -15.90
CA ILE A 630 19.63 12.04 -14.47
C ILE A 630 19.98 13.52 -14.30
N THR A 631 19.17 14.24 -13.52
CA THR A 631 19.37 15.66 -13.20
C THR A 631 20.22 15.85 -11.95
N SER A 632 20.03 15.01 -10.92
CA SER A 632 20.85 15.02 -9.70
C SER A 632 20.89 13.65 -9.03
N ILE A 633 21.95 13.44 -8.24
CA ILE A 633 22.07 12.32 -7.31
C ILE A 633 22.46 12.90 -5.96
N ASP A 634 21.52 12.86 -5.02
CA ASP A 634 21.65 13.41 -3.68
C ASP A 634 21.70 12.28 -2.64
N GLU A 635 22.11 12.60 -1.42
CA GLU A 635 22.12 11.65 -0.30
C GLU A 635 21.36 12.23 0.89
N LYS A 636 20.45 11.45 1.45
CA LYS A 636 19.65 11.85 2.60
C LYS A 636 19.38 10.64 3.50
N SER A 637 19.76 10.75 4.77
CA SER A 637 19.50 9.72 5.80
C SER A 637 19.99 8.31 5.40
N GLY A 638 21.19 8.22 4.80
CA GLY A 638 21.77 6.93 4.37
C GLY A 638 21.14 6.32 3.11
N ARG A 639 20.28 7.06 2.40
CA ARG A 639 19.71 6.66 1.11
C ARG A 639 20.14 7.63 0.01
N LYS A 640 20.42 7.08 -1.18
CA LYS A 640 20.64 7.85 -2.41
C LYS A 640 19.31 8.21 -3.04
N ILE A 641 19.18 9.45 -3.48
CA ILE A 641 18.00 9.99 -4.17
C ILE A 641 18.44 10.39 -5.58
N PHE A 642 17.84 9.78 -6.60
CA PHE A 642 18.09 10.06 -8.01
C PHE A 642 16.91 10.87 -8.55
N ALA A 643 17.17 12.11 -8.96
CA ALA A 643 16.22 12.89 -9.74
C ALA A 643 16.55 12.71 -11.22
N ALA A 644 15.54 12.37 -12.04
CA ALA A 644 15.71 12.12 -13.47
C ALA A 644 14.48 12.54 -14.27
N GLU A 645 14.65 12.79 -15.57
CA GLU A 645 13.56 12.98 -16.53
C GLU A 645 13.46 11.75 -17.42
N VAL A 646 12.30 11.09 -17.47
CA VAL A 646 12.10 9.82 -18.19
C VAL A 646 10.82 9.89 -19.03
N PRO A 647 10.85 9.53 -20.33
CA PRO A 647 9.64 9.48 -21.14
C PRO A 647 8.59 8.52 -20.56
N LEU A 648 7.33 8.93 -20.47
CA LEU A 648 6.23 8.14 -19.89
C LEU A 648 6.09 6.76 -20.55
N ALA A 649 6.26 6.69 -21.87
CA ALA A 649 6.21 5.42 -22.60
C ALA A 649 7.27 4.41 -22.12
N SER A 650 8.39 4.90 -21.57
CA SER A 650 9.50 4.09 -21.07
C SER A 650 9.41 3.82 -19.55
N THR A 651 8.43 4.41 -18.84
CA THR A 651 8.18 4.13 -17.42
C THR A 651 7.22 2.96 -17.19
N PHE A 652 6.56 2.45 -18.23
CA PHE A 652 5.70 1.26 -18.10
C PHE A 652 6.51 0.05 -17.62
N GLY A 653 6.05 -0.60 -16.55
CA GLY A 653 6.75 -1.71 -15.89
C GLY A 653 7.99 -1.31 -15.10
N TYR A 654 8.33 -0.01 -15.00
CA TYR A 654 9.57 0.43 -14.35
C TYR A 654 9.64 0.02 -12.88
N ILE A 655 8.52 0.00 -12.19
CA ILE A 655 8.48 -0.32 -10.76
C ILE A 655 8.82 -1.79 -10.50
N SER A 656 8.24 -2.70 -11.29
CA SER A 656 8.52 -4.14 -11.22
C SER A 656 10.00 -4.40 -11.50
N ASP A 657 10.56 -3.77 -12.53
CA ASP A 657 11.97 -3.88 -12.88
C ASP A 657 12.88 -3.30 -11.80
N LEU A 658 12.55 -2.11 -11.28
CA LEU A 658 13.32 -1.44 -10.22
C LEU A 658 13.32 -2.25 -8.92
N ARG A 659 12.18 -2.84 -8.54
CA ARG A 659 12.10 -3.73 -7.39
C ARG A 659 12.95 -4.97 -7.58
N THR A 660 12.95 -5.56 -8.77
CA THR A 660 13.80 -6.71 -9.08
C THR A 660 15.29 -6.34 -8.99
N LEU A 661 15.67 -5.18 -9.52
CA LEU A 661 17.05 -4.68 -9.51
C LEU A 661 17.56 -4.33 -8.10
N THR A 662 16.67 -3.94 -7.19
CA THR A 662 17.01 -3.43 -5.86
C THR A 662 16.54 -4.34 -4.72
N SER A 663 16.13 -5.56 -5.05
CA SER A 663 15.54 -6.52 -4.10
C SER A 663 14.39 -5.91 -3.28
N GLY A 664 13.61 -5.01 -3.88
CA GLY A 664 12.49 -4.31 -3.25
C GLY A 664 12.88 -3.16 -2.30
N ARG A 665 14.16 -2.75 -2.26
CA ARG A 665 14.66 -1.69 -1.37
C ARG A 665 14.68 -0.29 -2.00
N ALA A 666 14.16 -0.14 -3.22
CA ALA A 666 13.97 1.16 -3.84
C ALA A 666 12.50 1.56 -3.96
N SER A 667 12.25 2.86 -3.84
CA SER A 667 10.97 3.50 -4.10
C SER A 667 11.11 4.50 -5.24
N ILE A 668 10.03 4.71 -6.00
CA ILE A 668 9.98 5.63 -7.13
C ILE A 668 8.73 6.49 -7.03
N SER A 669 8.87 7.78 -7.33
CA SER A 669 7.76 8.71 -7.53
C SER A 669 7.91 9.42 -8.87
N MET A 670 6.79 9.80 -9.50
CA MET A 670 6.81 10.41 -10.81
C MET A 670 5.68 11.41 -10.99
N LYS A 671 5.96 12.53 -11.66
CA LYS A 671 4.99 13.57 -12.05
C LYS A 671 5.26 14.05 -13.47
N LEU A 672 4.22 14.51 -14.18
CA LEU A 672 4.41 15.08 -15.52
C LEU A 672 5.31 16.33 -15.42
N SER A 673 6.35 16.40 -16.25
CA SER A 673 7.26 17.54 -16.35
C SER A 673 6.85 18.43 -17.52
N HIS A 674 7.00 17.91 -18.74
CA HIS A 674 6.76 18.61 -19.99
C HIS A 674 6.57 17.63 -21.15
N TYR A 675 6.31 18.13 -22.35
CA TYR A 675 6.33 17.36 -23.60
C TYR A 675 7.66 17.57 -24.33
N ALA A 676 8.26 16.48 -24.83
CA ALA A 676 9.50 16.53 -25.59
C ALA A 676 9.36 15.82 -26.94
N LEU A 677 10.19 16.18 -27.92
CA LEU A 677 10.19 15.55 -29.23
C LEU A 677 10.49 14.05 -29.13
N VAL A 678 9.67 13.24 -29.80
CA VAL A 678 9.90 11.81 -29.96
C VAL A 678 11.11 11.60 -30.88
N PRO A 679 12.11 10.80 -30.49
CA PRO A 679 13.24 10.48 -31.37
C PRO A 679 12.77 9.84 -32.69
N ASP A 680 13.41 10.20 -33.81
CA ASP A 680 12.97 9.80 -35.16
C ASP A 680 12.80 8.29 -35.34
N PHE A 681 13.67 7.48 -34.70
CA PHE A 681 13.58 6.01 -34.79
C PHE A 681 12.30 5.43 -34.14
N ILE A 682 11.77 6.08 -33.10
CA ILE A 682 10.51 5.69 -32.44
C ILE A 682 9.33 6.28 -33.21
N ALA A 683 9.45 7.55 -33.63
CA ALA A 683 8.41 8.24 -34.38
C ALA A 683 8.03 7.45 -35.64
N ASN A 684 9.01 6.92 -36.38
CA ASN A 684 8.77 6.10 -37.56
C ASN A 684 7.94 4.84 -37.24
N THR A 685 8.18 4.16 -36.12
CA THR A 685 7.37 3.00 -35.70
C THR A 685 5.95 3.37 -35.30
N LEU A 686 5.76 4.54 -34.68
CA LEU A 686 4.43 5.02 -34.26
C LEU A 686 3.60 5.57 -35.43
N ILE A 687 4.26 6.14 -36.45
CA ILE A 687 3.64 6.76 -37.63
C ILE A 687 3.23 5.71 -38.67
N THR A 688 4.01 4.62 -38.80
CA THR A 688 3.61 3.45 -39.61
C THR A 688 2.37 2.78 -39.01
#